data_AF-A0A8J6Q4N5-F1
#
_entry.id   AF-A0A8J6Q4N5-F1
#
_cell.length_a   1.000
_cell.length_b   1.000
_cell.length_c   1.000
_cell.angle_alpha   90.00
_cell.angle_beta   90.00
_cell.angle_gamma   90.00
#
_symmetry.space_group_name_H-M   'P 1'
#
loop_
_entity.id
_entity.type
_entity.pdbx_description
1 polymer ?
#
loop_
_entity_poly.entity_id
_entity_poly.type
_entity_poly.pdbx_seq_one_letter_code
_entity_poly.pdbx_strand_id
1 'polypeptide(L)'
;MNFIGLKNTGLYLQGKVLLSSLAICLVSNVALAQASFPDIIKDKNGKVQHVADSLGNQIPDFSYAGYMASEKAIPTVDAKIFVPNQTEDATKRIQAAIDYVSQLKPDANGFRGAVLLDKGTFKVNGTLYLKTSGVVLRGSGNEDNETVLLGTGLKREALVSILGEDNRTYGDTLAFETTYTPLGAQKIQLENTSKLKASDEIVIRQPLTDKWIKTLGMDFFGAETGWIGWKTRDWDITWNRVVKDINGSEVTLNAPLTMTLDDNYGKPEVTKYSWTGRIENVGVENINMQSTFNAANKKDEEHRWFGISLANVKNTWVRQVNFKHFAGGAVTILKTAQQITVEDCIVTEPVSEIAAFRRHTFYTEGQQTLFQRCYSEYGYNDFAVGGFGTTGPNAFVQCHSYLPYSNSGAIGSWATGILFDVSYVDGEGINYENREQTGRGAGWTAANSVFWETSASKILNYSPPTAQNWAFGTWGGIMGGNGHWKDVNNHITPRSLFYAQLENRLEKLPMNPFVYDMGSEPTSSPTVDEAQVLTQEALIPVMSMPEWIQKSSEANPIPVEASKLKSVKDLKLKSKENTSDKGSVKIVNGKLTFNGKFIAGNQQNVQWWRGSLRKHDLNNATPHITRFVPGRTGTGFTDNLNEVTAYFKQNNIVALEHNYGLWYERRMDDHERTRRIDADVWPPFYEQPFARTGEGLAWDQLSKYDLTKFNGWYWNRLGRFADLAEANGQLLINQQYFQHNIIEAGAHWSSSPWRSINNVNGTGFPEPPPYAGDKRIFMAEQFYDVTNENRRNLHEGFIRKSLENFADNSNVIHFTSAEYTGPLHFMEFWLDEVKAWETENGNKNIIGLSATKDVQDAILQDASRANIVDLIDIRYWHYRQDGTVYAPEGGKNLAPRQHARKMKTGKETEEQIYRAVREYREAYPNKVVLYSTMAAPRFGWPVLMAGGSLPNIPFINVDGFYQHLTNMNVNKTQDLNSDVWTLEDAGTAYLHYLRHGETVEIDLTDYSGKFEVYWIDSGNGEVISTTNIKGKSRHNLKAPQPNKAELVVYIRKK
;
A
#
# COMPACT_ATOMS: atom_id res chain seq x y z
N MET A 1 40.65 73.99 24.24
CA MET A 1 42.02 74.37 23.82
C MET A 1 42.04 74.31 22.30
N ASN A 2 41.96 75.45 21.61
CA ASN A 2 43.11 76.16 21.01
C ASN A 2 43.81 75.28 19.94
N PHE A 3 43.92 75.59 18.65
CA PHE A 3 44.02 76.87 17.94
C PHE A 3 43.66 76.74 16.44
N ILE A 4 43.22 77.86 15.87
CA ILE A 4 43.04 78.20 14.46
C ILE A 4 44.39 78.59 13.82
N GLY A 5 44.54 78.41 12.49
CA GLY A 5 45.51 79.17 11.67
C GLY A 5 45.66 78.64 10.24
N LEU A 6 44.92 79.19 9.24
CA LEU A 6 45.36 80.19 8.23
C LEU A 6 46.38 79.62 7.18
N LYS A 7 46.37 79.89 5.87
CA LYS A 7 45.74 80.90 4.99
C LYS A 7 46.03 80.54 3.50
N ASN A 8 45.06 80.83 2.61
CA ASN A 8 45.10 81.46 1.25
C ASN A 8 46.40 81.43 0.39
N THR A 9 46.42 81.32 -0.95
CA THR A 9 45.72 82.14 -1.99
C THR A 9 45.98 81.62 -3.42
N GLY A 10 44.97 81.72 -4.31
CA GLY A 10 45.11 82.16 -5.73
C GLY A 10 45.22 81.07 -6.82
N LEU A 11 44.63 81.14 -8.01
CA LEU A 11 43.95 82.20 -8.78
C LEU A 11 43.06 81.52 -9.84
N TYR A 12 42.08 82.26 -10.33
CA TYR A 12 41.01 81.88 -11.25
C TYR A 12 41.44 81.65 -12.72
N LEU A 13 40.56 80.94 -13.44
CA LEU A 13 40.21 81.07 -14.87
C LEU A 13 41.02 80.30 -15.93
N GLN A 14 40.53 79.10 -16.29
CA GLN A 14 40.14 78.63 -17.64
C GLN A 14 39.60 77.20 -17.45
N GLY A 15 38.34 76.85 -17.69
CA GLY A 15 37.53 77.16 -18.86
C GLY A 15 37.40 75.92 -19.75
N LYS A 16 36.47 75.02 -19.39
CA LYS A 16 35.86 73.98 -20.24
C LYS A 16 36.75 72.81 -20.75
N VAL A 17 37.22 71.92 -19.86
CA VAL A 17 37.46 70.49 -20.22
C VAL A 17 37.15 69.51 -19.06
N LEU A 18 36.98 69.96 -17.81
CA LEU A 18 36.86 69.06 -16.64
C LEU A 18 35.43 68.86 -16.10
N LEU A 19 34.43 68.75 -16.98
CA LEU A 19 33.05 68.39 -16.58
C LEU A 19 32.54 67.07 -17.18
N SER A 20 33.38 66.37 -17.95
CA SER A 20 33.09 65.03 -18.49
C SER A 20 33.77 63.90 -17.72
N SER A 21 34.60 64.20 -16.71
CA SER A 21 35.37 63.17 -15.97
C SER A 21 34.93 62.98 -14.52
N LEU A 22 34.10 63.87 -13.97
CA LEU A 22 33.56 63.74 -12.60
C LEU A 22 32.06 63.41 -12.56
N ALA A 23 31.36 63.50 -13.69
CA ALA A 23 29.98 63.05 -13.85
C ALA A 23 29.87 61.57 -14.29
N ILE A 24 31.00 60.89 -14.55
CA ILE A 24 31.06 59.46 -14.90
C ILE A 24 31.43 58.57 -13.70
N CYS A 25 31.82 59.15 -12.55
CA CYS A 25 32.11 58.40 -11.32
C CYS A 25 31.01 58.46 -10.25
N LEU A 26 29.86 59.08 -10.54
CA LEU A 26 28.70 59.17 -9.63
C LEU A 26 27.39 58.69 -10.30
N VAL A 27 27.49 57.98 -11.43
CA VAL A 27 26.40 57.17 -11.98
C VAL A 27 26.51 55.79 -11.36
N SER A 28 25.86 55.66 -10.20
CA SER A 28 25.20 54.43 -9.74
C SER A 28 26.00 53.13 -9.89
N ASN A 29 27.07 52.99 -9.11
CA ASN A 29 27.33 51.73 -8.41
C ASN A 29 26.19 51.49 -7.41
N VAL A 30 25.01 51.11 -7.91
CA VAL A 30 24.16 50.20 -7.12
C VAL A 30 24.84 48.85 -7.29
N ALA A 31 25.91 48.65 -6.53
CA ALA A 31 26.33 47.30 -6.22
C ALA A 31 25.12 46.71 -5.49
N LEU A 32 24.32 45.91 -6.20
CA LEU A 32 23.47 44.92 -5.58
C LEU A 32 24.44 44.14 -4.69
N ALA A 33 24.37 44.36 -3.38
CA ALA A 33 24.94 43.42 -2.44
C ALA A 33 24.29 42.09 -2.80
N GLN A 34 25.04 41.19 -3.43
CA GLN A 34 24.54 39.89 -3.84
C GLN A 34 24.07 39.20 -2.56
N ALA A 35 22.78 38.89 -2.47
CA ALA A 35 22.23 38.22 -1.31
C ALA A 35 22.95 36.88 -1.13
N SER A 36 23.33 36.56 0.10
CA SER A 36 24.04 35.32 0.43
C SER A 36 23.20 34.06 0.28
N PHE A 37 21.87 34.21 0.20
CA PHE A 37 20.89 33.14 -0.02
C PHE A 37 19.61 33.72 -0.66
N PRO A 38 18.75 32.88 -1.29
CA PRO A 38 17.50 33.34 -1.90
C PRO A 38 16.52 33.97 -0.90
N ASP A 39 15.83 35.04 -1.30
CA ASP A 39 14.88 35.76 -0.43
C ASP A 39 13.65 36.25 -1.24
N ILE A 40 12.59 36.61 -0.51
CA ILE A 40 11.43 37.34 -1.01
C ILE A 40 11.42 38.75 -0.40
N ILE A 41 11.36 39.76 -1.27
CA ILE A 41 11.27 41.17 -0.89
C ILE A 41 10.06 41.84 -1.55
N LYS A 42 9.77 43.08 -1.13
CA LYS A 42 8.80 43.94 -1.79
C LYS A 42 9.51 44.95 -2.67
N ASP A 43 8.95 45.19 -3.86
CA ASP A 43 9.34 46.33 -4.67
C ASP A 43 8.76 47.65 -4.11
N LYS A 44 9.09 48.77 -4.75
CA LYS A 44 8.61 50.10 -4.36
C LYS A 44 7.09 50.27 -4.44
N ASN A 45 6.40 49.38 -5.15
CA ASN A 45 4.95 49.36 -5.32
C ASN A 45 4.28 48.33 -4.39
N GLY A 46 5.05 47.67 -3.52
CA GLY A 46 4.55 46.66 -2.58
C GLY A 46 4.36 45.27 -3.19
N LYS A 47 4.75 45.03 -4.45
CA LYS A 47 4.66 43.71 -5.09
C LYS A 47 5.79 42.80 -4.63
N VAL A 48 5.49 41.50 -4.51
CA VAL A 48 6.48 40.47 -4.18
C VAL A 48 7.49 40.34 -5.31
N GLN A 49 8.78 40.35 -4.98
CA GLN A 49 9.91 40.15 -5.89
C GLN A 49 10.83 39.06 -5.33
N HIS A 50 11.21 38.13 -6.21
CA HIS A 50 12.19 37.08 -5.90
C HIS A 50 13.61 37.65 -6.02
N VAL A 51 14.43 37.40 -5.01
CA VAL A 51 15.85 37.73 -5.01
C VAL A 51 16.64 36.44 -5.19
N ALA A 52 17.41 36.38 -6.26
CA ALA A 52 18.31 35.25 -6.51
C ALA A 52 19.63 35.42 -5.76
N ASP A 53 20.23 34.30 -5.36
CA ASP A 53 21.60 34.29 -4.85
C ASP A 53 22.64 34.37 -5.99
N SER A 54 23.93 34.31 -5.63
CA SER A 54 25.03 34.39 -6.61
C SER A 54 25.11 33.23 -7.60
N LEU A 55 24.47 32.09 -7.30
CA LEU A 55 24.38 30.93 -8.18
C LEU A 55 23.06 30.92 -8.99
N GLY A 56 22.25 31.96 -8.85
CA GLY A 56 20.96 32.09 -9.54
C GLY A 56 19.82 31.31 -8.89
N ASN A 57 20.01 30.76 -7.68
CA ASN A 57 18.94 30.08 -6.96
C ASN A 57 17.90 31.11 -6.51
N GLN A 58 16.62 30.77 -6.63
CA GLN A 58 15.51 31.59 -6.13
C GLN A 58 14.48 30.71 -5.41
N ILE A 59 13.75 31.28 -4.44
CA ILE A 59 12.61 30.57 -3.82
C ILE A 59 11.62 30.16 -4.93
N PRO A 60 11.14 28.90 -4.98
CA PRO A 60 10.23 28.45 -6.03
C PRO A 60 8.94 29.27 -6.11
N ASP A 61 8.39 29.40 -7.32
CA ASP A 61 7.04 29.91 -7.52
C ASP A 61 6.02 28.80 -7.25
N PHE A 62 5.25 28.95 -6.17
CA PHE A 62 4.28 27.96 -5.72
C PHE A 62 2.93 28.07 -6.45
N SER A 63 2.70 29.16 -7.19
CA SER A 63 1.44 29.41 -7.93
C SER A 63 1.16 28.41 -9.05
N TYR A 64 2.12 27.55 -9.39
CA TYR A 64 1.96 26.43 -10.31
C TYR A 64 1.25 25.21 -9.69
N ALA A 65 0.91 25.24 -8.41
CA ALA A 65 0.10 24.21 -7.78
C ALA A 65 -1.40 24.36 -8.12
N GLY A 66 -2.14 23.26 -8.11
CA GLY A 66 -3.60 23.24 -8.31
C GLY A 66 -4.04 22.79 -9.70
N TYR A 67 -5.36 22.66 -9.86
CA TYR A 67 -6.05 22.35 -11.11
C TYR A 67 -5.54 23.25 -12.25
N MET A 68 -5.07 22.64 -13.34
CA MET A 68 -4.49 23.35 -14.50
C MET A 68 -3.42 24.37 -14.08
N ALA A 69 -2.59 24.03 -13.08
CA ALA A 69 -1.57 24.90 -12.49
C ALA A 69 -2.11 26.27 -12.01
N SER A 70 -3.38 26.33 -11.59
CA SER A 70 -4.11 27.55 -11.19
C SER A 70 -4.23 28.61 -12.30
N GLU A 71 -4.00 28.25 -13.56
CA GLU A 71 -4.23 29.14 -14.71
C GLU A 71 -5.73 29.32 -15.02
N LYS A 72 -6.57 28.42 -14.50
CA LYS A 72 -8.02 28.39 -14.74
C LYS A 72 -8.77 28.09 -13.45
N ALA A 73 -9.94 28.72 -13.28
CA ALA A 73 -10.89 28.33 -12.25
C ALA A 73 -11.41 26.90 -12.47
N ILE A 74 -11.80 26.22 -11.39
CA ILE A 74 -12.46 24.91 -11.48
C ILE A 74 -13.81 25.10 -12.20
N PRO A 75 -14.09 24.33 -13.27
CA PRO A 75 -15.27 24.56 -14.09
C PRO A 75 -16.55 24.07 -13.43
N THR A 76 -17.67 24.64 -13.85
CA THR A 76 -19.01 24.13 -13.54
C THR A 76 -19.47 23.24 -14.68
N VAL A 77 -19.43 21.92 -14.46
CA VAL A 77 -19.77 20.92 -15.48
C VAL A 77 -21.28 20.64 -15.49
N ASP A 78 -21.90 20.59 -16.66
CA ASP A 78 -23.31 20.24 -16.79
C ASP A 78 -23.59 18.81 -16.30
N ALA A 79 -24.60 18.66 -15.44
CA ALA A 79 -25.13 17.34 -15.09
C ALA A 79 -25.79 16.68 -16.30
N LYS A 80 -25.58 15.36 -16.46
CA LYS A 80 -26.14 14.56 -17.57
C LYS A 80 -27.08 13.46 -17.09
N ILE A 81 -26.99 13.09 -15.82
CA ILE A 81 -27.80 12.06 -15.20
C ILE A 81 -28.06 12.39 -13.74
N PHE A 82 -29.27 12.05 -13.28
CA PHE A 82 -29.72 12.24 -11.91
C PHE A 82 -29.93 10.89 -11.20
N VAL A 83 -29.41 10.78 -9.98
CA VAL A 83 -29.57 9.60 -9.11
C VAL A 83 -30.51 10.00 -7.96
N PRO A 84 -31.79 9.57 -7.99
CA PRO A 84 -32.71 9.83 -6.90
C PRO A 84 -32.28 9.06 -5.63
N ASN A 85 -32.59 9.63 -4.46
CA ASN A 85 -32.32 8.97 -3.19
C ASN A 85 -33.03 7.59 -3.09
N GLN A 86 -32.42 6.68 -2.34
CA GLN A 86 -32.89 5.32 -2.14
C GLN A 86 -32.47 4.77 -0.76
N THR A 87 -33.21 3.79 -0.24
CA THR A 87 -32.95 3.23 1.10
C THR A 87 -31.96 2.06 1.08
N GLU A 88 -31.91 1.33 -0.03
CA GLU A 88 -31.04 0.18 -0.26
C GLU A 88 -29.61 0.61 -0.66
N ASP A 89 -28.66 -0.34 -0.72
CA ASP A 89 -27.27 -0.05 -1.16
C ASP A 89 -27.24 0.60 -2.55
N ALA A 90 -26.74 1.83 -2.61
CA ALA A 90 -26.66 2.67 -3.80
C ALA A 90 -25.41 2.41 -4.63
N THR A 91 -24.48 1.57 -4.16
CA THR A 91 -23.20 1.28 -4.85
C THR A 91 -23.39 1.01 -6.34
N LYS A 92 -24.21 0.01 -6.70
CA LYS A 92 -24.40 -0.41 -8.10
C LYS A 92 -25.09 0.68 -8.92
N ARG A 93 -26.03 1.43 -8.32
CA ARG A 93 -26.81 2.45 -9.02
C ARG A 93 -25.98 3.69 -9.31
N ILE A 94 -25.20 4.17 -8.34
CA ILE A 94 -24.28 5.30 -8.53
C ILE A 94 -23.17 4.91 -9.50
N GLN A 95 -22.57 3.72 -9.38
CA GLN A 95 -21.55 3.26 -10.32
C GLN A 95 -22.11 3.18 -11.75
N ALA A 96 -23.34 2.70 -11.94
CA ALA A 96 -23.96 2.68 -13.27
C ALA A 96 -24.17 4.08 -13.86
N ALA A 97 -24.47 5.08 -13.04
CA ALA A 97 -24.57 6.47 -13.49
C ALA A 97 -23.19 7.03 -13.90
N ILE A 98 -22.14 6.74 -13.12
CA ILE A 98 -20.75 7.08 -13.46
C ILE A 98 -20.34 6.41 -14.77
N ASP A 99 -20.62 5.11 -14.93
CA ASP A 99 -20.30 4.34 -16.13
C ASP A 99 -21.05 4.87 -17.36
N TYR A 100 -22.31 5.29 -17.19
CA TYR A 100 -23.08 5.92 -18.27
C TYR A 100 -22.44 7.24 -18.72
N VAL A 101 -22.10 8.14 -17.79
CA VAL A 101 -21.45 9.41 -18.13
C VAL A 101 -20.08 9.16 -18.77
N SER A 102 -19.35 8.14 -18.31
CA SER A 102 -18.05 7.74 -18.88
C SER A 102 -18.15 7.33 -20.36
N GLN A 103 -19.32 6.90 -20.84
CA GLN A 103 -19.57 6.53 -22.24
C GLN A 103 -19.97 7.72 -23.13
N LEU A 104 -20.36 8.87 -22.56
CA LEU A 104 -20.73 10.05 -23.34
C LEU A 104 -19.50 10.66 -24.02
N LYS A 105 -19.68 11.23 -25.22
CA LYS A 105 -18.61 11.94 -25.91
C LYS A 105 -18.18 13.16 -25.08
N PRO A 106 -16.87 13.39 -24.85
CA PRO A 106 -16.42 14.60 -24.19
C PRO A 106 -16.72 15.83 -25.05
N ASP A 107 -16.99 16.96 -24.40
CA ASP A 107 -17.14 18.27 -25.01
C ASP A 107 -15.78 18.85 -25.46
N ALA A 108 -15.78 20.09 -25.97
CA ALA A 108 -14.57 20.77 -26.44
C ALA A 108 -13.53 21.02 -25.33
N ASN A 109 -13.95 21.01 -24.06
CA ASN A 109 -13.11 21.20 -22.89
C ASN A 109 -12.70 19.86 -22.24
N GLY A 110 -13.11 18.73 -22.82
CA GLY A 110 -12.78 17.39 -22.34
C GLY A 110 -13.78 16.82 -21.32
N PHE A 111 -14.91 17.47 -21.06
CA PHE A 111 -15.91 17.01 -20.09
C PHE A 111 -17.00 16.16 -20.73
N ARG A 112 -17.33 15.03 -20.10
CA ARG A 112 -18.44 14.16 -20.48
C ARG A 112 -19.72 14.54 -19.74
N GLY A 113 -19.59 15.03 -18.50
CA GLY A 113 -20.69 15.51 -17.69
C GLY A 113 -20.55 15.20 -16.21
N ALA A 114 -21.52 15.69 -15.43
CA ALA A 114 -21.66 15.36 -14.02
C ALA A 114 -22.78 14.33 -13.76
N VAL A 115 -22.56 13.46 -12.78
CA VAL A 115 -23.58 12.65 -12.11
C VAL A 115 -24.08 13.45 -10.92
N LEU A 116 -25.36 13.84 -10.94
CA LEU A 116 -25.99 14.58 -9.84
C LEU A 116 -26.72 13.62 -8.91
N LEU A 117 -26.36 13.63 -7.63
CA LEU A 117 -27.04 12.90 -6.57
C LEU A 117 -28.08 13.81 -5.89
N ASP A 118 -29.26 13.26 -5.62
CA ASP A 118 -30.34 13.92 -4.88
C ASP A 118 -29.95 14.23 -3.42
N LYS A 119 -30.79 15.01 -2.73
CA LYS A 119 -30.71 15.13 -1.27
C LYS A 119 -31.13 13.80 -0.62
N GLY A 120 -30.42 13.41 0.43
CA GLY A 120 -30.62 12.19 1.20
C GLY A 120 -29.34 11.37 1.42
N THR A 121 -29.48 10.29 2.19
CA THR A 121 -28.37 9.39 2.54
C THR A 121 -28.29 8.19 1.63
N PHE A 122 -27.23 8.11 0.82
CA PHE A 122 -26.89 6.98 -0.01
C PHE A 122 -25.95 6.03 0.74
N LYS A 123 -26.45 4.85 1.11
CA LYS A 123 -25.61 3.78 1.65
C LYS A 123 -24.73 3.18 0.56
N VAL A 124 -23.43 3.07 0.79
CA VAL A 124 -22.47 2.52 -0.17
C VAL A 124 -21.65 1.42 0.50
N ASN A 125 -21.93 0.15 0.18
CA ASN A 125 -21.14 -1.00 0.65
C ASN A 125 -19.90 -1.25 -0.23
N GLY A 126 -19.92 -0.87 -1.50
CA GLY A 126 -18.77 -0.97 -2.42
C GLY A 126 -17.82 0.22 -2.36
N THR A 127 -17.02 0.37 -3.40
CA THR A 127 -16.18 1.55 -3.63
C THR A 127 -16.64 2.15 -4.95
N LEU A 128 -16.83 3.46 -5.01
CA LEU A 128 -17.21 4.15 -6.24
C LEU A 128 -15.94 4.50 -7.02
N TYR A 129 -15.86 4.07 -8.27
CA TYR A 129 -14.68 4.24 -9.11
C TYR A 129 -14.94 5.24 -10.23
N LEU A 130 -14.11 6.28 -10.32
CA LEU A 130 -14.02 7.18 -11.46
C LEU A 130 -12.73 6.87 -12.23
N LYS A 131 -12.87 6.19 -13.37
CA LYS A 131 -11.75 5.67 -14.17
C LYS A 131 -11.65 6.29 -15.57
N THR A 132 -12.36 7.38 -15.82
CA THR A 132 -12.45 7.99 -17.16
C THR A 132 -12.41 9.50 -17.05
N SER A 133 -11.63 10.13 -17.94
CA SER A 133 -11.50 11.59 -17.99
C SER A 133 -12.84 12.29 -18.25
N GLY A 134 -13.01 13.48 -17.67
CA GLY A 134 -14.15 14.36 -17.92
C GLY A 134 -15.41 14.04 -17.12
N VAL A 135 -15.33 13.23 -16.07
CA VAL A 135 -16.49 12.79 -15.27
C VAL A 135 -16.49 13.47 -13.91
N VAL A 136 -17.63 14.00 -13.49
CA VAL A 136 -17.79 14.65 -12.17
C VAL A 136 -18.86 13.92 -11.35
N LEU A 137 -18.58 13.66 -10.07
CA LEU A 137 -19.57 13.21 -9.09
C LEU A 137 -19.99 14.41 -8.24
N ARG A 138 -21.27 14.79 -8.32
CA ARG A 138 -21.82 15.98 -7.67
C ARG A 138 -22.98 15.61 -6.75
N GLY A 139 -22.99 16.15 -5.54
CA GLY A 139 -24.15 16.13 -4.65
C GLY A 139 -24.99 17.41 -4.73
N SER A 140 -26.11 17.38 -4.03
CA SER A 140 -27.05 18.50 -3.89
C SER A 140 -26.81 19.29 -2.60
N GLY A 141 -25.59 19.23 -2.04
CA GLY A 141 -25.20 19.91 -0.81
C GLY A 141 -24.31 19.04 0.09
N ASN A 142 -23.49 19.68 0.92
CA ASN A 142 -22.47 19.05 1.78
C ASN A 142 -22.82 19.05 3.28
N GLU A 143 -24.02 19.47 3.66
CA GLU A 143 -24.51 19.38 5.04
C GLU A 143 -25.17 18.02 5.37
N ASP A 144 -25.39 17.73 6.66
CA ASP A 144 -25.95 16.45 7.13
C ASP A 144 -27.39 16.18 6.63
N ASN A 145 -28.16 17.22 6.32
CA ASN A 145 -29.52 17.12 5.77
C ASN A 145 -29.59 17.24 4.24
N GLU A 146 -28.44 17.23 3.56
CA GLU A 146 -28.34 17.34 2.11
C GLU A 146 -27.90 16.01 1.47
N THR A 147 -26.85 15.96 0.66
CA THR A 147 -26.39 14.70 0.06
C THR A 147 -25.32 14.04 0.93
N VAL A 148 -25.68 12.91 1.55
CA VAL A 148 -24.75 12.11 2.35
C VAL A 148 -24.38 10.82 1.61
N LEU A 149 -23.09 10.62 1.32
CA LEU A 149 -22.54 9.31 0.94
C LEU A 149 -22.07 8.58 2.19
N LEU A 150 -22.85 7.60 2.65
CA LEU A 150 -22.55 6.82 3.84
C LEU A 150 -21.86 5.50 3.46
N GLY A 151 -20.55 5.43 3.66
CA GLY A 151 -19.76 4.22 3.52
C GLY A 151 -20.11 3.19 4.59
N THR A 152 -20.61 2.04 4.16
CA THR A 152 -21.02 0.92 5.03
C THR A 152 -20.09 -0.29 4.87
N GLY A 153 -20.13 -1.20 5.84
CA GLY A 153 -19.41 -2.47 5.84
C GLY A 153 -17.97 -2.38 6.36
N LEU A 154 -17.27 -3.52 6.36
CA LEU A 154 -15.95 -3.68 6.98
C LEU A 154 -14.76 -3.37 6.05
N LYS A 155 -15.03 -2.70 4.91
CA LYS A 155 -13.98 -2.40 3.92
C LYS A 155 -13.16 -1.20 4.36
N ARG A 156 -11.84 -1.38 4.45
CA ARG A 156 -10.85 -0.31 4.66
C ARG A 156 -10.40 0.39 3.37
N GLU A 157 -11.17 0.30 2.31
CA GLU A 157 -10.91 1.04 1.06
C GLU A 157 -11.43 2.48 1.16
N ALA A 158 -11.02 3.34 0.21
CA ALA A 158 -11.64 4.65 0.05
C ALA A 158 -13.13 4.51 -0.33
N LEU A 159 -13.97 5.48 0.05
CA LEU A 159 -15.37 5.51 -0.37
C LEU A 159 -15.47 5.83 -1.88
N VAL A 160 -14.68 6.80 -2.34
CA VAL A 160 -14.51 7.17 -3.75
C VAL A 160 -13.04 7.01 -4.16
N SER A 161 -12.79 6.35 -5.28
CA SER A 161 -11.46 6.17 -5.86
C SER A 161 -11.41 6.74 -7.27
N ILE A 162 -10.60 7.78 -7.46
CA ILE A 162 -10.28 8.35 -8.76
C ILE A 162 -8.97 7.72 -9.23
N LEU A 163 -9.08 6.82 -10.20
CA LEU A 163 -8.01 5.88 -10.53
C LEU A 163 -7.85 5.72 -12.04
N GLY A 164 -6.78 6.30 -12.59
CA GLY A 164 -6.29 5.95 -13.92
C GLY A 164 -5.41 4.69 -13.91
N GLU A 165 -4.81 4.38 -15.05
CA GLU A 165 -3.90 3.24 -15.22
C GLU A 165 -2.44 3.72 -15.32
N ASP A 166 -1.52 3.07 -14.61
CA ASP A 166 -0.08 3.35 -14.71
C ASP A 166 0.54 2.56 -15.87
N ASN A 167 0.22 2.94 -17.10
CA ASN A 167 0.72 2.31 -18.34
C ASN A 167 1.77 3.18 -19.06
N ARG A 168 2.55 3.94 -18.28
CA ARG A 168 3.60 4.82 -18.79
C ARG A 168 4.58 4.08 -19.69
N THR A 169 4.92 4.69 -20.81
CA THR A 169 6.04 4.28 -21.67
C THR A 169 7.08 5.38 -21.70
N TYR A 170 8.36 4.99 -21.68
CA TYR A 170 9.49 5.91 -21.68
C TYR A 170 10.21 5.84 -23.04
N GLY A 171 10.58 7.00 -23.55
CA GLY A 171 11.42 7.14 -24.74
C GLY A 171 12.90 7.29 -24.37
N ASP A 172 13.65 7.97 -25.22
CA ASP A 172 15.07 8.20 -25.01
C ASP A 172 15.35 9.11 -23.82
N THR A 173 16.46 8.83 -23.14
CA THR A 173 17.02 9.68 -22.10
C THR A 173 17.99 10.70 -22.72
N LEU A 174 17.86 11.95 -22.30
CA LEU A 174 18.62 13.10 -22.73
C LEU A 174 19.45 13.62 -21.54
N ALA A 175 20.69 13.99 -21.82
CA ALA A 175 21.61 14.55 -20.84
C ALA A 175 21.50 16.07 -20.75
N PHE A 176 21.79 16.60 -19.57
CA PHE A 176 21.95 18.04 -19.35
C PHE A 176 23.28 18.52 -19.93
N GLU A 177 23.28 19.70 -20.53
CA GLU A 177 24.51 20.37 -21.02
C GLU A 177 25.28 21.02 -19.86
N THR A 178 24.56 21.47 -18.82
CA THR A 178 25.11 22.15 -17.65
C THR A 178 25.27 21.21 -16.47
N THR A 179 26.35 21.38 -15.70
CA THR A 179 26.59 20.64 -14.45
C THR A 179 25.80 21.16 -13.25
N TYR A 180 25.18 22.35 -13.38
CA TYR A 180 24.40 23.01 -12.33
C TYR A 180 23.16 23.68 -12.92
N THR A 181 21.98 23.35 -12.39
CA THR A 181 20.72 24.03 -12.67
C THR A 181 20.17 24.65 -11.38
N PRO A 182 19.93 25.98 -11.33
CA PRO A 182 19.53 26.65 -10.10
C PRO A 182 18.14 26.23 -9.57
N LEU A 183 17.94 26.38 -8.26
CA LEU A 183 16.62 26.26 -7.63
C LEU A 183 15.65 27.29 -8.24
N GLY A 184 14.41 26.87 -8.50
CA GLY A 184 13.38 27.75 -9.07
C GLY A 184 13.55 27.97 -10.58
N ALA A 185 14.49 27.28 -11.24
CA ALA A 185 14.66 27.33 -12.68
C ALA A 185 13.44 26.75 -13.40
N GLN A 186 12.96 27.47 -14.42
CA GLN A 186 11.95 26.99 -15.36
C GLN A 186 12.55 26.71 -16.74
N LYS A 187 13.84 27.02 -16.92
CA LYS A 187 14.60 26.78 -18.14
C LYS A 187 15.74 25.83 -17.82
N ILE A 188 15.91 24.81 -18.65
CA ILE A 188 17.00 23.83 -18.53
C ILE A 188 17.78 23.75 -19.84
N GLN A 189 19.05 23.38 -19.77
CA GLN A 189 19.92 23.25 -20.94
C GLN A 189 20.24 21.77 -21.18
N LEU A 190 19.91 21.27 -22.37
CA LEU A 190 20.11 19.87 -22.76
C LEU A 190 21.09 19.76 -23.93
N GLU A 191 21.96 18.74 -23.90
CA GLU A 191 22.95 18.51 -24.97
C GLU A 191 22.30 18.31 -26.35
N ASN A 192 21.10 17.73 -26.38
CA ASN A 192 20.36 17.48 -27.61
C ASN A 192 18.84 17.55 -27.41
N THR A 193 18.20 18.50 -28.09
CA THR A 193 16.75 18.73 -28.06
C THR A 193 16.02 18.24 -29.32
N SER A 194 16.72 17.67 -30.31
CA SER A 194 16.15 17.29 -31.61
C SER A 194 15.00 16.28 -31.56
N LYS A 195 14.88 15.54 -30.45
CA LYS A 195 13.82 14.55 -30.19
C LYS A 195 12.66 15.09 -29.35
N LEU A 196 12.75 16.34 -28.91
CA LEU A 196 11.72 17.03 -28.15
C LEU A 196 10.96 18.01 -29.04
N LYS A 197 9.72 18.28 -28.67
CA LYS A 197 8.90 19.38 -29.19
C LYS A 197 8.05 19.96 -28.08
N ALA A 198 7.51 21.16 -28.30
CA ALA A 198 6.50 21.74 -27.44
C ALA A 198 5.33 20.74 -27.23
N SER A 199 4.80 20.73 -26.01
CA SER A 199 3.78 19.79 -25.50
C SER A 199 4.24 18.36 -25.23
N ASP A 200 5.50 18.00 -25.46
CA ASP A 200 6.01 16.71 -24.99
C ASP A 200 6.00 16.66 -23.45
N GLU A 201 5.54 15.53 -22.90
CA GLU A 201 5.69 15.23 -21.47
C GLU A 201 7.07 14.61 -21.22
N ILE A 202 7.75 15.14 -20.22
CA ILE A 202 9.09 14.71 -19.81
C ILE A 202 9.11 14.47 -18.30
N VAL A 203 9.91 13.49 -17.89
CA VAL A 203 10.30 13.31 -16.50
C VAL A 203 11.74 13.75 -16.34
N ILE A 204 11.98 14.67 -15.41
CA ILE A 204 13.32 15.05 -14.99
C ILE A 204 13.64 14.22 -13.75
N ARG A 205 14.77 13.52 -13.74
CA ARG A 205 15.16 12.58 -12.69
C ARG A 205 16.50 12.99 -12.10
N GLN A 206 16.54 13.12 -10.78
CA GLN A 206 17.77 13.20 -9.99
C GLN A 206 17.94 11.89 -9.21
N PRO A 207 19.01 11.11 -9.46
CA PRO A 207 19.24 9.86 -8.74
C PRO A 207 19.73 10.11 -7.31
N LEU A 208 19.36 9.21 -6.40
CA LEU A 208 19.91 9.21 -5.05
C LEU A 208 21.30 8.55 -5.04
N THR A 209 22.36 9.35 -5.03
CA THR A 209 23.75 8.84 -5.03
C THR A 209 24.30 8.64 -3.62
N ASP A 210 25.27 7.73 -3.49
CA ASP A 210 25.96 7.46 -2.21
C ASP A 210 26.62 8.73 -1.65
N LYS A 211 27.26 9.54 -2.52
CA LYS A 211 27.86 10.82 -2.14
C LYS A 211 26.82 11.77 -1.55
N TRP A 212 25.64 11.87 -2.16
CA TRP A 212 24.58 12.75 -1.66
C TRP A 212 24.02 12.26 -0.33
N ILE A 213 23.72 10.95 -0.21
CA ILE A 213 23.26 10.33 1.04
C ILE A 213 24.23 10.63 2.18
N LYS A 214 25.54 10.44 1.96
CA LYS A 214 26.58 10.71 2.97
C LYS A 214 26.70 12.19 3.32
N THR A 215 26.57 13.07 2.33
CA THR A 215 26.57 14.53 2.56
C THR A 215 25.40 14.95 3.44
N LEU A 216 24.25 14.29 3.29
CA LEU A 216 23.07 14.53 4.12
C LEU A 216 23.16 13.84 5.50
N GLY A 217 24.07 12.88 5.67
CA GLY A 217 24.17 12.03 6.87
C GLY A 217 23.04 11.00 6.99
N MET A 218 22.46 10.55 5.87
CA MET A 218 21.27 9.68 5.85
C MET A 218 21.58 8.19 5.70
N ASP A 219 22.84 7.81 5.53
CA ASP A 219 23.27 6.40 5.46
C ASP A 219 23.27 5.71 6.83
N PHE A 220 23.42 6.49 7.91
CA PHE A 220 23.56 6.00 9.27
C PHE A 220 23.04 7.03 10.31
N PHE A 221 22.19 6.58 11.24
CA PHE A 221 21.59 7.42 12.28
C PHE A 221 22.13 7.13 13.70
N GLY A 222 23.30 6.48 13.82
CA GLY A 222 23.86 6.04 15.11
C GLY A 222 23.64 4.55 15.40
N ALA A 223 24.38 3.99 16.37
CA ALA A 223 24.28 2.58 16.82
C ALA A 223 24.28 1.54 15.67
N GLU A 224 23.28 0.65 15.59
CA GLU A 224 23.14 -0.36 14.51
C GLU A 224 22.05 0.04 13.49
N THR A 225 21.94 1.32 13.13
CA THR A 225 20.85 1.81 12.25
C THR A 225 21.20 1.82 10.76
N GLY A 226 22.37 1.32 10.36
CA GLY A 226 22.78 1.30 8.94
C GLY A 226 21.82 0.55 8.01
N TRP A 227 21.03 -0.40 8.53
CA TRP A 227 20.02 -1.13 7.76
C TRP A 227 18.77 -0.29 7.44
N ILE A 228 18.47 0.75 8.22
CA ILE A 228 17.31 1.63 8.01
C ILE A 228 17.66 2.91 7.24
N GLY A 229 18.94 3.32 7.28
CA GLY A 229 19.48 4.43 6.50
C GLY A 229 19.21 4.31 5.01
N TRP A 230 19.20 5.44 4.33
CA TRP A 230 18.92 5.55 2.90
C TRP A 230 19.96 4.78 2.08
N LYS A 231 19.51 4.22 0.94
CA LYS A 231 20.30 3.46 -0.02
C LYS A 231 20.04 4.00 -1.42
N THR A 232 21.05 3.91 -2.28
CA THR A 232 20.98 4.39 -3.68
C THR A 232 19.87 3.77 -4.52
N ARG A 233 19.32 2.63 -4.08
CA ARG A 233 18.21 1.91 -4.72
C ARG A 233 16.82 2.26 -4.17
N ASP A 234 16.71 3.15 -3.20
CA ASP A 234 15.45 3.37 -2.47
C ASP A 234 14.43 4.16 -3.31
N TRP A 235 14.79 5.38 -3.74
CA TRP A 235 13.98 6.21 -4.63
C TRP A 235 14.85 7.21 -5.41
N ASP A 236 14.29 7.71 -6.51
CA ASP A 236 14.80 8.90 -7.22
C ASP A 236 13.85 10.07 -7.00
N ILE A 237 14.38 11.28 -7.15
CA ILE A 237 13.60 12.52 -7.11
C ILE A 237 13.19 12.83 -8.54
N THR A 238 11.89 12.96 -8.80
CA THR A 238 11.36 13.07 -10.16
C THR A 238 10.36 14.21 -10.30
N TRP A 239 10.49 15.01 -11.36
CA TRP A 239 9.52 16.05 -11.73
C TRP A 239 8.85 15.69 -13.06
N ASN A 240 7.52 15.60 -13.06
CA ASN A 240 6.76 15.51 -14.30
C ASN A 240 6.55 16.92 -14.85
N ARG A 241 7.03 17.19 -16.07
CA ARG A 241 6.95 18.50 -16.72
C ARG A 241 6.47 18.36 -18.16
N VAL A 242 5.95 19.47 -18.69
CA VAL A 242 5.59 19.62 -20.09
C VAL A 242 6.53 20.64 -20.71
N VAL A 243 7.07 20.33 -21.89
CA VAL A 243 7.88 21.27 -22.66
C VAL A 243 6.97 22.38 -23.21
N LYS A 244 7.22 23.63 -22.82
CA LYS A 244 6.48 24.81 -23.34
C LYS A 244 7.12 25.36 -24.61
N ASP A 245 8.45 25.46 -24.63
CA ASP A 245 9.20 26.01 -25.75
C ASP A 245 10.61 25.41 -25.82
N ILE A 246 11.22 25.44 -27.00
CA ILE A 246 12.59 24.97 -27.25
C ILE A 246 13.32 26.00 -28.11
N ASN A 247 14.48 26.47 -27.61
CA ASN A 247 15.36 27.38 -28.32
C ASN A 247 16.81 26.89 -28.24
N GLY A 248 17.27 26.17 -29.28
CA GLY A 248 18.58 25.53 -29.27
C GLY A 248 18.65 24.42 -28.22
N SER A 249 19.61 24.49 -27.30
CA SER A 249 19.71 23.60 -26.14
C SER A 249 18.79 23.98 -24.97
N GLU A 250 18.21 25.18 -24.98
CA GLU A 250 17.31 25.65 -23.92
C GLU A 250 15.90 25.07 -24.08
N VAL A 251 15.41 24.43 -23.03
CA VAL A 251 14.04 23.91 -22.92
C VAL A 251 13.31 24.67 -21.82
N THR A 252 12.18 25.30 -22.15
CA THR A 252 11.31 25.95 -21.18
C THR A 252 10.26 24.97 -20.67
N LEU A 253 10.17 24.84 -19.34
CA LEU A 253 9.25 23.94 -18.63
C LEU A 253 7.93 24.64 -18.30
N ASN A 254 6.87 23.86 -18.11
CA ASN A 254 5.57 24.38 -17.70
C ASN A 254 5.46 24.79 -16.22
N ALA A 255 6.45 24.47 -15.40
CA ALA A 255 6.51 24.80 -13.97
C ALA A 255 7.97 24.76 -13.49
N PRO A 256 8.35 25.57 -12.49
CA PRO A 256 9.72 25.62 -11.99
C PRO A 256 10.15 24.32 -11.31
N LEU A 257 11.46 24.10 -11.22
CA LEU A 257 12.06 23.04 -10.41
C LEU A 257 12.12 23.48 -8.94
N THR A 258 11.75 22.56 -8.04
CA THR A 258 11.74 22.79 -6.58
C THR A 258 13.02 22.33 -5.89
N MET A 259 14.05 21.99 -6.66
CA MET A 259 15.36 21.61 -6.16
C MET A 259 16.41 22.00 -7.18
N THR A 260 17.57 22.44 -6.69
CA THR A 260 18.79 22.55 -7.49
C THR A 260 19.17 21.17 -8.05
N LEU A 261 19.64 21.14 -9.30
CA LEU A 261 20.27 19.95 -9.88
C LEU A 261 21.77 20.22 -9.96
N ASP A 262 22.57 19.39 -9.30
CA ASP A 262 24.02 19.54 -9.21
C ASP A 262 24.70 18.18 -9.45
N ASP A 263 25.51 18.10 -10.50
CA ASP A 263 26.29 16.92 -10.89
C ASP A 263 27.16 16.39 -9.74
N ASN A 264 27.54 17.23 -8.77
CA ASN A 264 28.26 16.80 -7.58
C ASN A 264 27.52 15.75 -6.76
N TYR A 265 26.19 15.74 -6.82
CA TYR A 265 25.31 14.85 -6.06
C TYR A 265 24.58 13.83 -6.95
N GLY A 266 24.88 13.82 -8.24
CA GLY A 266 24.34 12.90 -9.23
C GLY A 266 23.98 13.64 -10.50
N LYS A 267 24.18 13.00 -11.65
CA LYS A 267 23.83 13.60 -12.94
C LYS A 267 22.32 13.51 -13.16
N PRO A 268 21.63 14.64 -13.37
CA PRO A 268 20.22 14.62 -13.71
C PRO A 268 20.02 14.11 -15.14
N GLU A 269 18.85 13.53 -15.38
CA GLU A 269 18.45 12.97 -16.68
C GLU A 269 17.06 13.48 -17.06
N VAL A 270 16.81 13.67 -18.35
CA VAL A 270 15.48 13.96 -18.89
C VAL A 270 15.02 12.80 -19.75
N THR A 271 13.87 12.23 -19.46
CA THR A 271 13.29 11.17 -20.29
C THR A 271 11.92 11.60 -20.77
N LYS A 272 11.69 11.55 -22.09
CA LYS A 272 10.35 11.73 -22.65
C LYS A 272 9.46 10.55 -22.26
N TYR A 273 8.21 10.79 -21.91
CA TYR A 273 7.27 9.71 -21.63
C TYR A 273 5.90 9.96 -22.27
N SER A 274 5.11 8.88 -22.39
CA SER A 274 3.69 8.93 -22.73
C SER A 274 2.90 8.17 -21.67
N TRP A 275 1.71 8.67 -21.31
CA TRP A 275 0.89 8.08 -20.25
C TRP A 275 -0.59 8.08 -20.62
N THR A 276 -0.98 7.18 -21.53
CA THR A 276 -2.34 7.14 -22.08
C THR A 276 -3.41 6.75 -21.06
N GLY A 277 -3.03 6.03 -20.00
CA GLY A 277 -3.90 5.63 -18.90
C GLY A 277 -4.10 6.70 -17.83
N ARG A 278 -3.39 7.84 -17.91
CA ARG A 278 -3.55 8.93 -16.95
C ARG A 278 -4.81 9.71 -17.28
N ILE A 279 -5.78 9.67 -16.37
CA ILE A 279 -7.05 10.36 -16.58
C ILE A 279 -6.98 11.80 -16.09
N GLU A 280 -7.84 12.67 -16.63
CA GLU A 280 -7.85 14.09 -16.27
C GLU A 280 -9.26 14.69 -16.25
N ASN A 281 -9.39 15.89 -15.68
CA ASN A 281 -10.66 16.62 -15.63
C ASN A 281 -11.77 15.82 -14.92
N VAL A 282 -11.40 15.25 -13.77
CA VAL A 282 -12.32 14.49 -12.89
C VAL A 282 -12.60 15.33 -11.63
N GLY A 283 -13.82 15.26 -11.11
CA GLY A 283 -14.22 16.06 -9.95
C GLY A 283 -15.12 15.32 -8.97
N VAL A 284 -14.98 15.64 -7.68
CA VAL A 284 -15.94 15.28 -6.63
C VAL A 284 -16.33 16.54 -5.89
N GLU A 285 -17.63 16.83 -5.82
CA GLU A 285 -18.05 18.13 -5.31
C GLU A 285 -19.43 18.15 -4.64
N ASN A 286 -19.61 19.07 -3.69
CA ASN A 286 -20.88 19.40 -3.05
C ASN A 286 -21.55 18.21 -2.34
N ILE A 287 -20.78 17.46 -1.52
CA ILE A 287 -21.20 16.19 -0.89
C ILE A 287 -20.73 16.13 0.56
N ASN A 288 -21.54 15.53 1.43
CA ASN A 288 -21.11 15.06 2.76
C ASN A 288 -20.73 13.57 2.69
N MET A 289 -19.53 13.20 3.09
CA MET A 289 -19.06 11.82 3.13
C MET A 289 -18.91 11.33 4.56
N GLN A 290 -19.46 10.16 4.85
CA GLN A 290 -19.44 9.58 6.20
C GLN A 290 -19.07 8.10 6.15
N SER A 291 -18.53 7.58 7.24
CA SER A 291 -18.31 6.14 7.43
C SER A 291 -19.12 5.63 8.61
N THR A 292 -19.80 4.49 8.47
CA THR A 292 -20.29 3.75 9.65
C THR A 292 -19.11 3.24 10.47
N PHE A 293 -19.27 3.12 11.77
CA PHE A 293 -18.30 2.50 12.68
C PHE A 293 -19.02 1.86 13.86
N ASN A 294 -18.31 1.04 14.64
CA ASN A 294 -18.81 0.48 15.88
C ASN A 294 -18.78 1.54 17.00
N ALA A 295 -19.94 2.13 17.32
CA ALA A 295 -20.05 3.16 18.36
C ALA A 295 -19.61 2.70 19.77
N ALA A 296 -19.57 1.38 20.04
CA ALA A 296 -19.04 0.85 21.30
C ALA A 296 -17.51 0.90 21.39
N ASN A 297 -16.81 1.03 20.25
CA ASN A 297 -15.36 1.18 20.18
C ASN A 297 -15.00 2.56 19.60
N LYS A 298 -14.60 3.50 20.45
CA LYS A 298 -14.21 4.86 20.02
C LYS A 298 -12.95 4.91 19.15
N LYS A 299 -12.21 3.81 19.07
CA LYS A 299 -11.02 3.64 18.23
C LYS A 299 -11.23 2.55 17.18
N ASP A 300 -12.47 2.35 16.75
CA ASP A 300 -12.78 1.38 15.70
C ASP A 300 -11.94 1.63 14.43
N GLU A 301 -11.53 0.56 13.78
CA GLU A 301 -10.80 0.59 12.51
C GLU A 301 -11.42 -0.37 11.49
N GLU A 302 -12.56 -0.99 11.80
CA GLU A 302 -13.27 -1.93 10.92
C GLU A 302 -14.28 -1.22 10.01
N HIS A 303 -13.84 -0.13 9.40
CA HIS A 303 -14.66 0.68 8.52
C HIS A 303 -13.82 1.42 7.46
N ARG A 304 -14.42 2.40 6.76
CA ARG A 304 -13.77 3.11 5.66
C ARG A 304 -12.53 3.85 6.14
N TRP A 305 -11.46 3.66 5.39
CA TRP A 305 -10.18 4.28 5.70
C TRP A 305 -10.12 5.70 5.13
N PHE A 306 -10.48 5.91 3.87
CA PHE A 306 -10.45 7.23 3.25
C PHE A 306 -11.81 7.65 2.68
N GLY A 307 -12.08 8.96 2.66
CA GLY A 307 -13.17 9.50 1.86
C GLY A 307 -12.86 9.36 0.37
N ILE A 308 -11.78 10.01 -0.07
CA ILE A 308 -11.37 10.06 -1.48
C ILE A 308 -9.89 9.68 -1.62
N SER A 309 -9.58 8.79 -2.59
CA SER A 309 -8.21 8.47 -3.02
C SER A 309 -8.00 8.82 -4.48
N LEU A 310 -6.83 9.39 -4.80
CA LEU A 310 -6.46 9.84 -6.15
C LEU A 310 -5.13 9.21 -6.60
N ALA A 311 -5.15 8.51 -7.73
CA ALA A 311 -3.95 7.95 -8.34
C ALA A 311 -4.02 7.93 -9.88
N ASN A 312 -2.87 8.11 -10.53
CA ASN A 312 -2.72 8.12 -11.99
C ASN A 312 -3.63 9.17 -12.65
N VAL A 313 -3.70 10.36 -12.06
CA VAL A 313 -4.61 11.44 -12.48
C VAL A 313 -3.88 12.75 -12.68
N LYS A 314 -4.49 13.66 -13.43
CA LYS A 314 -4.05 15.04 -13.64
C LYS A 314 -5.26 15.99 -13.63
N ASN A 315 -5.10 17.28 -13.33
CA ASN A 315 -6.18 18.28 -13.47
C ASN A 315 -7.50 17.82 -12.81
N THR A 316 -7.44 17.47 -11.53
CA THR A 316 -8.58 16.90 -10.79
C THR A 316 -8.89 17.78 -9.60
N TRP A 317 -10.14 17.77 -9.12
CA TRP A 317 -10.52 18.54 -7.94
C TRP A 317 -11.43 17.82 -6.97
N VAL A 318 -11.34 18.24 -5.71
CA VAL A 318 -12.32 17.98 -4.66
C VAL A 318 -12.74 19.35 -4.12
N ARG A 319 -14.03 19.71 -4.19
CA ARG A 319 -14.48 21.02 -3.70
C ARG A 319 -15.79 20.95 -2.93
N GLN A 320 -15.91 21.70 -1.84
CA GLN A 320 -17.14 21.75 -1.02
C GLN A 320 -17.56 20.33 -0.59
N VAL A 321 -16.63 19.61 0.04
CA VAL A 321 -16.87 18.25 0.54
C VAL A 321 -16.58 18.18 2.03
N ASN A 322 -17.57 17.71 2.79
CA ASN A 322 -17.45 17.51 4.23
C ASN A 322 -17.22 16.03 4.53
N PHE A 323 -16.46 15.72 5.57
CA PHE A 323 -16.06 14.35 5.92
C PHE A 323 -16.26 14.06 7.40
N LYS A 324 -16.83 12.89 7.73
CA LYS A 324 -16.98 12.39 9.11
C LYS A 324 -16.58 10.93 9.27
N HIS A 325 -16.03 10.60 10.44
CA HIS A 325 -15.83 9.22 10.94
C HIS A 325 -14.83 8.34 10.17
N PHE A 326 -14.03 8.87 9.24
CA PHE A 326 -13.03 8.07 8.52
C PHE A 326 -11.81 7.74 9.40
N ALA A 327 -11.25 6.53 9.24
CA ALA A 327 -10.10 6.08 10.04
C ALA A 327 -8.75 6.64 9.55
N GLY A 328 -8.57 6.71 8.24
CA GLY A 328 -7.35 7.12 7.58
C GLY A 328 -7.26 8.59 7.27
N GLY A 329 -8.34 9.22 6.79
CA GLY A 329 -8.35 10.63 6.42
C GLY A 329 -9.42 10.98 5.38
N ALA A 330 -9.48 12.25 4.99
CA ALA A 330 -10.46 12.74 4.03
C ALA A 330 -10.00 12.53 2.59
N VAL A 331 -8.85 13.10 2.22
CA VAL A 331 -8.33 13.07 0.84
C VAL A 331 -6.87 12.64 0.83
N THR A 332 -6.59 11.53 0.14
CA THR A 332 -5.23 11.03 -0.10
C THR A 332 -4.86 11.13 -1.58
N ILE A 333 -3.84 11.93 -1.88
CA ILE A 333 -3.28 12.10 -3.23
C ILE A 333 -2.00 11.28 -3.33
N LEU A 334 -1.99 10.23 -4.16
CA LEU A 334 -0.83 9.35 -4.32
C LEU A 334 0.19 9.86 -5.35
N LYS A 335 1.41 9.30 -5.32
CA LYS A 335 2.61 9.77 -6.07
C LYS A 335 2.42 10.03 -7.57
N THR A 336 1.44 9.38 -8.20
CA THR A 336 1.18 9.49 -9.64
C THR A 336 0.19 10.60 -10.02
N ALA A 337 -0.37 11.31 -9.04
CA ALA A 337 -1.28 12.44 -9.25
C ALA A 337 -0.52 13.76 -9.45
N GLN A 338 -1.11 14.69 -10.22
CA GLN A 338 -0.55 16.02 -10.48
C GLN A 338 -1.63 17.06 -10.72
N GLN A 339 -1.37 18.33 -10.38
CA GLN A 339 -2.29 19.45 -10.68
C GLN A 339 -3.68 19.18 -10.07
N ILE A 340 -3.70 19.03 -8.75
CA ILE A 340 -4.91 18.70 -7.98
C ILE A 340 -5.26 19.88 -7.09
N THR A 341 -6.53 20.28 -7.07
CA THR A 341 -7.04 21.24 -6.08
C THR A 341 -8.01 20.55 -5.13
N VAL A 342 -7.79 20.70 -3.82
CA VAL A 342 -8.75 20.36 -2.78
C VAL A 342 -9.14 21.67 -2.12
N GLU A 343 -10.41 22.07 -2.22
CA GLU A 343 -10.85 23.36 -1.68
C GLU A 343 -12.15 23.28 -0.88
N ASP A 344 -12.28 24.15 0.11
CA ASP A 344 -13.52 24.35 0.86
C ASP A 344 -14.04 23.04 1.50
N CYS A 345 -13.14 22.32 2.20
CA CYS A 345 -13.44 21.01 2.78
C CYS A 345 -13.34 21.03 4.31
N ILE A 346 -14.31 20.40 4.99
CA ILE A 346 -14.39 20.33 6.46
C ILE A 346 -14.33 18.86 6.90
N VAL A 347 -13.47 18.55 7.86
CA VAL A 347 -13.34 17.20 8.43
C VAL A 347 -13.56 17.24 9.93
N THR A 348 -14.49 16.42 10.42
CA THR A 348 -14.88 16.37 11.83
C THR A 348 -15.01 14.93 12.31
N GLU A 349 -14.90 14.73 13.63
CA GLU A 349 -15.18 13.45 14.29
C GLU A 349 -14.43 12.22 13.70
N PRO A 350 -13.10 12.24 13.51
CA PRO A 350 -12.37 11.04 13.03
C PRO A 350 -12.43 9.90 14.05
N VAL A 351 -12.57 8.65 13.57
CA VAL A 351 -12.66 7.43 14.39
C VAL A 351 -11.56 6.45 13.98
N SER A 352 -10.62 6.19 14.88
CA SER A 352 -9.50 5.25 14.70
C SER A 352 -8.64 5.17 15.97
N GLU A 353 -7.63 4.30 15.99
CA GLU A 353 -6.50 4.47 16.89
C GLU A 353 -5.80 5.82 16.67
N ILE A 354 -5.27 6.41 17.74
CA ILE A 354 -4.43 7.61 17.68
C ILE A 354 -3.00 7.16 17.41
N ALA A 355 -2.69 6.97 16.13
CA ALA A 355 -1.45 6.36 15.70
C ALA A 355 -1.12 6.74 14.26
N ALA A 356 0.15 6.62 13.90
CA ALA A 356 0.57 6.94 12.54
C ALA A 356 -0.08 6.05 11.48
N PHE A 357 -0.19 6.63 10.29
CA PHE A 357 -0.92 6.08 9.13
C PHE A 357 -2.45 5.97 9.32
N ARG A 358 -2.97 6.50 10.43
CA ARG A 358 -4.37 6.94 10.59
C ARG A 358 -4.44 8.46 10.57
N ARG A 359 -5.63 8.99 10.31
CA ARG A 359 -5.92 10.42 10.36
C ARG A 359 -4.85 11.32 9.71
N HIS A 360 -4.33 10.87 8.57
CA HIS A 360 -3.64 11.71 7.59
C HIS A 360 -4.72 12.41 6.78
N THR A 361 -5.23 13.52 7.30
CA THR A 361 -6.51 14.06 6.87
C THR A 361 -6.48 14.56 5.43
N PHE A 362 -5.55 15.47 5.13
CA PHE A 362 -5.25 15.99 3.81
C PHE A 362 -3.80 15.65 3.48
N TYR A 363 -3.65 14.56 2.70
CA TYR A 363 -2.35 13.93 2.46
C TYR A 363 -1.97 13.98 0.98
N THR A 364 -0.69 14.29 0.69
CA THR A 364 -0.18 14.27 -0.68
C THR A 364 1.22 13.66 -0.81
N GLU A 365 1.35 12.84 -1.86
CA GLU A 365 2.60 12.43 -2.50
C GLU A 365 2.67 12.93 -3.95
N GLY A 366 1.63 13.64 -4.40
CA GLY A 366 1.53 14.19 -5.74
C GLY A 366 2.41 15.42 -5.94
N GLN A 367 2.32 15.98 -7.16
CA GLN A 367 3.06 17.19 -7.55
C GLN A 367 2.09 18.29 -7.99
N GLN A 368 2.42 19.56 -7.78
CA GLN A 368 1.52 20.67 -8.17
C GLN A 368 0.15 20.55 -7.48
N THR A 369 0.13 20.21 -6.19
CA THR A 369 -1.12 20.03 -5.42
C THR A 369 -1.42 21.26 -4.56
N LEU A 370 -2.67 21.72 -4.60
CA LEU A 370 -3.17 22.86 -3.84
C LEU A 370 -4.28 22.37 -2.90
N PHE A 371 -4.09 22.57 -1.60
CA PHE A 371 -5.13 22.46 -0.59
C PHE A 371 -5.46 23.87 -0.13
N GLN A 372 -6.72 24.29 -0.18
CA GLN A 372 -7.08 25.65 0.20
C GLN A 372 -8.39 25.74 0.96
N ARG A 373 -8.43 26.57 2.01
CA ARG A 373 -9.62 26.72 2.87
C ARG A 373 -10.13 25.36 3.33
N CYS A 374 -9.24 24.59 3.93
CA CYS A 374 -9.53 23.28 4.49
C CYS A 374 -9.46 23.33 6.01
N TYR A 375 -10.40 22.67 6.67
CA TYR A 375 -10.48 22.57 8.13
C TYR A 375 -10.49 21.10 8.58
N SER A 376 -9.77 20.79 9.65
CA SER A 376 -9.74 19.46 10.25
C SER A 376 -9.66 19.50 11.77
N GLU A 377 -10.29 18.54 12.43
CA GLU A 377 -10.25 18.36 13.89
C GLU A 377 -9.66 17.00 14.28
N TYR A 378 -8.84 16.99 15.33
CA TYR A 378 -8.35 15.76 15.99
C TYR A 378 -7.65 14.76 15.06
N GLY A 379 -7.00 15.26 14.02
CA GLY A 379 -6.19 14.44 13.12
C GLY A 379 -4.90 13.95 13.78
N TYR A 380 -4.20 13.02 13.13
CA TYR A 380 -2.85 12.66 13.55
C TYR A 380 -1.85 13.59 12.85
N ASN A 381 -1.87 13.62 11.51
CA ASN A 381 -1.23 14.68 10.74
C ASN A 381 -2.28 15.28 9.79
N ASP A 382 -2.77 16.47 10.08
CA ASP A 382 -3.91 17.04 9.32
C ASP A 382 -3.52 17.47 7.90
N PHE A 383 -2.39 18.16 7.76
CA PHE A 383 -1.87 18.63 6.49
C PHE A 383 -0.46 18.10 6.28
N ALA A 384 -0.34 17.05 5.45
CA ALA A 384 0.87 16.26 5.39
C ALA A 384 1.37 16.02 3.96
N VAL A 385 2.67 16.22 3.76
CA VAL A 385 3.40 15.78 2.57
C VAL A 385 4.23 14.56 2.96
N GLY A 386 3.90 13.41 2.38
CA GLY A 386 4.51 12.13 2.73
C GLY A 386 5.32 11.51 1.59
N GLY A 387 5.42 10.17 1.60
CA GLY A 387 6.10 9.38 0.57
C GLY A 387 7.63 9.48 0.56
N PHE A 388 8.22 9.17 -0.59
CA PHE A 388 9.67 9.13 -0.82
C PHE A 388 10.02 9.96 -2.07
N GLY A 389 10.76 11.05 -1.88
CA GLY A 389 11.17 11.96 -2.95
C GLY A 389 10.00 12.73 -3.57
N THR A 390 9.07 13.22 -2.74
CA THR A 390 7.88 13.97 -3.20
C THR A 390 8.28 15.36 -3.69
N THR A 391 7.83 15.74 -4.89
CA THR A 391 8.25 16.99 -5.53
C THR A 391 7.08 17.95 -5.71
N GLY A 392 7.32 19.21 -5.40
CA GLY A 392 6.34 20.28 -5.53
C GLY A 392 6.36 20.98 -6.91
N PRO A 393 5.84 22.22 -6.95
CA PRO A 393 5.31 22.95 -5.81
C PRO A 393 4.05 22.29 -5.22
N ASN A 394 3.94 22.19 -3.90
CA ASN A 394 2.73 21.75 -3.20
C ASN A 394 2.36 22.83 -2.18
N ALA A 395 1.11 23.29 -2.16
CA ALA A 395 0.68 24.43 -1.37
C ALA A 395 -0.52 24.09 -0.48
N PHE A 396 -0.48 24.57 0.76
CA PHE A 396 -1.58 24.57 1.73
C PHE A 396 -1.89 26.02 2.07
N VAL A 397 -3.04 26.52 1.62
CA VAL A 397 -3.41 27.95 1.69
C VAL A 397 -4.64 28.12 2.58
N GLN A 398 -4.56 28.91 3.65
CA GLN A 398 -5.67 29.07 4.61
C GLN A 398 -6.21 27.74 5.16
N CYS A 399 -5.30 26.87 5.59
CA CYS A 399 -5.64 25.58 6.18
C CYS A 399 -5.60 25.66 7.71
N HIS A 400 -6.61 25.14 8.39
CA HIS A 400 -6.72 25.16 9.85
C HIS A 400 -6.87 23.75 10.42
N SER A 401 -5.95 23.38 11.32
CA SER A 401 -5.96 22.15 12.10
C SER A 401 -6.29 22.46 13.56
N TYR A 402 -7.34 21.83 14.09
CA TYR A 402 -7.80 21.99 15.46
C TYR A 402 -7.40 20.78 16.32
N LEU A 403 -6.49 21.00 17.27
CA LEU A 403 -6.02 20.02 18.25
C LEU A 403 -5.57 18.66 17.64
N PRO A 404 -4.63 18.64 16.67
CA PRO A 404 -4.11 17.38 16.15
C PRO A 404 -3.21 16.68 17.18
N TYR A 405 -3.03 15.37 17.01
CA TYR A 405 -2.20 14.53 17.87
C TYR A 405 -0.72 14.47 17.45
N SER A 406 -0.38 15.02 16.29
CA SER A 406 0.99 15.15 15.79
C SER A 406 1.10 16.32 14.82
N ASN A 407 2.32 16.62 14.36
CA ASN A 407 2.61 17.83 13.61
C ASN A 407 2.08 17.78 12.17
N SER A 408 1.67 18.92 11.61
CA SER A 408 1.56 19.09 10.16
C SER A 408 2.94 19.28 9.52
N GLY A 409 3.01 19.28 8.19
CA GLY A 409 4.25 19.54 7.45
C GLY A 409 4.71 18.35 6.60
N ALA A 410 6.03 18.16 6.52
CA ALA A 410 6.60 17.05 5.78
C ALA A 410 6.91 15.87 6.72
N ILE A 411 6.37 14.71 6.40
CA ILE A 411 6.48 13.50 7.23
C ILE A 411 7.19 12.34 6.52
N GLY A 412 7.31 12.41 5.18
CA GLY A 412 8.03 11.43 4.35
C GLY A 412 9.51 11.79 4.15
N SER A 413 10.23 10.98 3.37
CA SER A 413 11.65 11.25 3.06
C SER A 413 11.81 12.21 1.88
N TRP A 414 12.49 13.32 2.12
CA TRP A 414 12.94 14.30 1.12
C TRP A 414 11.83 14.85 0.21
N ALA A 415 10.90 15.60 0.79
CA ALA A 415 9.96 16.39 0.02
C ALA A 415 10.57 17.74 -0.40
N THR A 416 10.23 18.26 -1.58
CA THR A 416 10.77 19.55 -2.08
C THR A 416 9.68 20.53 -2.48
N GLY A 417 9.85 21.82 -2.17
CA GLY A 417 8.94 22.88 -2.61
C GLY A 417 7.55 22.79 -1.99
N ILE A 418 7.47 22.76 -0.67
CA ILE A 418 6.21 22.85 0.08
C ILE A 418 5.98 24.30 0.51
N LEU A 419 4.76 24.78 0.38
CA LEU A 419 4.32 26.07 0.92
C LEU A 419 3.16 25.83 1.89
N PHE A 420 3.31 26.31 3.13
CA PHE A 420 2.17 26.59 3.99
C PHE A 420 1.99 28.10 4.07
N ASP A 421 0.81 28.55 3.68
CA ASP A 421 0.48 29.95 3.44
C ASP A 421 -0.79 30.29 4.20
N VAL A 422 -0.71 31.21 5.17
CA VAL A 422 -1.84 31.56 6.04
C VAL A 422 -2.40 30.33 6.79
N SER A 423 -1.52 29.41 7.20
CA SER A 423 -1.95 28.18 7.87
C SER A 423 -1.97 28.33 9.39
N TYR A 424 -2.90 27.64 10.06
CA TYR A 424 -3.02 27.65 11.51
C TYR A 424 -3.11 26.23 12.08
N VAL A 425 -2.28 25.92 13.07
CA VAL A 425 -2.31 24.65 13.82
C VAL A 425 -2.50 24.95 15.30
N ASP A 426 -3.69 24.64 15.82
CA ASP A 426 -4.03 24.82 17.23
C ASP A 426 -3.54 23.63 18.07
N GLY A 427 -2.76 23.90 19.11
CA GLY A 427 -2.30 22.90 20.08
C GLY A 427 -1.13 22.00 19.67
N GLU A 428 -0.65 22.06 18.42
CA GLU A 428 0.53 21.28 17.98
C GLU A 428 1.39 22.00 16.93
N GLY A 429 2.39 21.30 16.39
CA GLY A 429 3.41 21.87 15.52
C GLY A 429 3.19 21.76 14.01
N ILE A 430 3.98 22.53 13.27
CA ILE A 430 4.21 22.37 11.84
C ILE A 430 5.73 22.31 11.57
N ASN A 431 6.20 21.23 10.94
CA ASN A 431 7.62 20.90 10.95
C ASN A 431 8.20 20.62 9.54
N TYR A 432 9.39 21.18 9.32
CA TYR A 432 10.42 20.77 8.38
C TYR A 432 11.65 20.36 9.20
N GLU A 433 11.90 19.07 9.33
CA GLU A 433 12.90 18.55 10.28
C GLU A 433 13.67 17.33 9.76
N ASN A 434 14.70 16.92 10.50
CA ASN A 434 15.31 15.60 10.36
C ASN A 434 14.67 14.65 11.36
N ARG A 435 13.89 13.69 10.86
CA ARG A 435 13.20 12.67 11.65
C ARG A 435 14.08 11.47 11.99
N GLU A 436 15.34 11.48 11.55
CA GLU A 436 16.32 10.41 11.77
C GLU A 436 15.75 9.02 11.42
N GLN A 437 15.84 8.06 12.35
CA GLN A 437 15.33 6.70 12.18
C GLN A 437 13.80 6.56 12.26
N THR A 438 13.07 7.58 12.74
CA THR A 438 11.60 7.52 12.83
C THR A 438 10.97 7.45 11.43
N GLY A 439 9.72 6.97 11.31
CA GLY A 439 9.10 6.76 10.00
C GLY A 439 9.85 5.79 9.09
N ARG A 440 10.59 4.83 9.67
CA ARG A 440 11.46 3.87 9.00
C ARG A 440 12.64 4.53 8.25
N GLY A 441 13.39 5.35 8.97
CA GLY A 441 14.51 6.11 8.40
C GLY A 441 14.03 7.25 7.51
N ALA A 442 12.98 7.97 7.93
CA ALA A 442 12.43 9.09 7.19
C ALA A 442 13.51 10.14 6.90
N GLY A 443 14.42 10.39 7.86
CA GLY A 443 15.53 11.32 7.71
C GLY A 443 15.06 12.76 7.51
N TRP A 444 15.78 13.53 6.68
CA TRP A 444 15.37 14.87 6.27
C TRP A 444 14.03 14.84 5.52
N THR A 445 13.01 15.52 6.06
CA THR A 445 11.66 15.44 5.51
C THR A 445 11.34 16.49 4.46
N ALA A 446 11.96 17.67 4.54
CA ALA A 446 11.70 18.79 3.61
C ALA A 446 12.98 19.52 3.19
N ALA A 447 12.94 20.02 1.96
CA ALA A 447 13.95 20.89 1.36
C ALA A 447 13.28 21.96 0.48
N ASN A 448 13.89 23.14 0.39
CA ASN A 448 13.42 24.25 -0.47
C ASN A 448 11.95 24.62 -0.25
N SER A 449 11.51 24.66 1.02
CA SER A 449 10.12 24.82 1.44
C SER A 449 9.92 26.05 2.33
N VAL A 450 8.69 26.58 2.35
CA VAL A 450 8.37 27.90 2.91
C VAL A 450 7.18 27.81 3.89
N PHE A 451 7.31 28.49 5.02
CA PHE A 451 6.19 28.94 5.85
C PHE A 451 5.95 30.44 5.58
N TRP A 452 4.72 30.83 5.27
CA TRP A 452 4.31 32.21 5.05
C TRP A 452 3.06 32.52 5.85
N GLU A 453 3.06 33.58 6.66
CA GLU A 453 1.92 34.00 7.48
C GLU A 453 1.30 32.84 8.30
N THR A 454 2.15 31.95 8.80
CA THR A 454 1.72 30.68 9.41
C THR A 454 1.89 30.70 10.92
N SER A 455 0.89 30.20 11.62
CA SER A 455 0.82 30.18 13.08
C SER A 455 0.67 28.75 13.62
N ALA A 456 1.44 28.36 14.63
CA ALA A 456 1.32 27.05 15.27
C ALA A 456 1.87 27.08 16.70
N SER A 457 1.53 26.10 17.54
CA SER A 457 2.14 26.01 18.89
C SER A 457 3.66 25.79 18.81
N LYS A 458 4.12 25.11 17.76
CA LYS A 458 5.53 24.83 17.46
C LYS A 458 5.80 24.95 15.95
N ILE A 459 6.87 25.62 15.55
CA ILE A 459 7.32 25.68 14.16
C ILE A 459 8.77 25.24 14.11
N LEU A 460 9.03 24.12 13.42
CA LEU A 460 10.40 23.66 13.17
C LEU A 460 10.76 23.92 11.71
N ASN A 461 11.79 24.72 11.47
CA ASN A 461 12.28 25.08 10.14
C ASN A 461 13.78 24.78 10.04
N TYR A 462 14.14 23.53 9.78
CA TYR A 462 15.53 23.11 9.58
C TYR A 462 15.89 23.06 8.11
N SER A 463 17.07 23.54 7.75
CA SER A 463 17.68 23.37 6.42
C SER A 463 18.59 22.14 6.42
N PRO A 464 18.39 21.17 5.50
CA PRO A 464 19.34 20.07 5.31
C PRO A 464 20.65 20.59 4.68
N PRO A 465 21.76 19.84 4.73
CA PRO A 465 23.08 20.32 4.28
C PRO A 465 23.16 20.83 2.84
N THR A 466 22.27 20.39 1.94
CA THR A 466 22.30 20.72 0.50
C THR A 466 21.10 21.56 0.03
N ALA A 467 20.27 22.08 0.95
CA ALA A 467 19.09 22.88 0.57
C ALA A 467 18.70 23.85 1.69
N GLN A 468 17.79 24.78 1.40
CA GLN A 468 17.36 25.80 2.35
C GLN A 468 15.86 25.70 2.61
N ASN A 469 15.39 25.96 3.83
CA ASN A 469 13.97 26.19 4.11
C ASN A 469 13.78 27.60 4.71
N TRP A 470 12.59 28.18 4.55
CA TRP A 470 12.30 29.57 4.93
C TRP A 470 11.01 29.70 5.74
N ALA A 471 10.98 30.71 6.60
CA ALA A 471 9.81 31.10 7.39
C ALA A 471 9.68 32.63 7.42
N PHE A 472 8.53 33.13 7.02
CA PHE A 472 8.20 34.55 6.92
C PHE A 472 6.88 34.84 7.65
N GLY A 473 6.84 35.86 8.51
CA GLY A 473 5.59 36.29 9.17
C GLY A 473 4.98 35.21 10.06
N THR A 474 5.80 34.48 10.80
CA THR A 474 5.34 33.30 11.56
C THR A 474 5.12 33.59 13.04
N TRP A 475 4.19 32.86 13.64
CA TRP A 475 3.86 32.94 15.06
C TRP A 475 3.88 31.56 15.71
N GLY A 476 4.58 31.43 16.83
CA GLY A 476 4.53 30.19 17.61
C GLY A 476 5.21 30.23 18.96
N GLY A 477 4.86 29.27 19.82
CA GLY A 477 5.42 29.17 21.17
C GLY A 477 6.84 28.61 21.20
N ILE A 478 7.13 27.64 20.32
CA ILE A 478 8.47 27.07 20.11
C ILE A 478 8.84 27.25 18.65
N MET A 479 9.88 28.02 18.35
CA MET A 479 10.41 28.21 17.00
C MET A 479 11.87 27.76 16.97
N GLY A 480 12.19 26.77 16.15
CA GLY A 480 13.50 26.12 16.15
C GLY A 480 13.96 25.66 14.77
N GLY A 481 15.28 25.55 14.59
CA GLY A 481 15.91 25.11 13.34
C GLY A 481 16.80 26.17 12.70
N ASN A 482 17.70 25.70 11.83
CA ASN A 482 18.71 26.49 11.13
C ASN A 482 18.25 27.04 9.77
N GLY A 483 16.96 26.97 9.46
CA GLY A 483 16.37 27.60 8.28
C GLY A 483 16.42 29.12 8.33
N HIS A 484 16.00 29.77 7.26
CA HIS A 484 15.94 31.22 7.18
C HIS A 484 14.65 31.72 7.83
N TRP A 485 14.76 32.72 8.71
CA TRP A 485 13.63 33.31 9.41
C TRP A 485 13.61 34.82 9.21
N LYS A 486 12.43 35.38 8.94
CA LYS A 486 12.23 36.82 8.73
C LYS A 486 10.85 37.23 9.22
N ASP A 487 10.76 38.41 9.82
CA ASP A 487 9.50 39.00 10.32
C ASP A 487 8.73 38.07 11.30
N VAL A 488 9.48 37.34 12.14
CA VAL A 488 8.90 36.46 13.18
C VAL A 488 8.13 37.28 14.22
N ASN A 489 6.98 36.75 14.68
CA ASN A 489 6.03 37.43 15.57
C ASN A 489 5.52 38.77 15.01
N ASN A 490 5.42 38.87 13.70
CA ASN A 490 4.81 40.00 13.01
C ASN A 490 3.90 39.47 11.89
N HIS A 491 2.97 40.30 11.44
CA HIS A 491 2.21 40.04 10.23
C HIS A 491 2.87 40.71 9.03
N ILE A 492 2.89 40.02 7.90
CA ILE A 492 3.43 40.51 6.65
C ILE A 492 2.36 40.59 5.57
N THR A 493 2.52 41.60 4.71
CA THR A 493 1.78 41.75 3.45
C THR A 493 2.64 41.25 2.28
N PRO A 494 2.09 40.74 1.17
CA PRO A 494 0.71 40.30 1.02
C PRO A 494 0.40 39.14 1.97
N ARG A 495 -0.87 39.02 2.36
CA ARG A 495 -1.32 37.98 3.29
C ARG A 495 -1.02 36.57 2.76
N SER A 496 -1.25 36.35 1.46
CA SER A 496 -0.92 35.08 0.80
C SER A 496 0.22 35.25 -0.20
N LEU A 497 1.29 34.47 -0.02
CA LEU A 497 2.37 34.39 -1.02
C LEU A 497 1.90 33.71 -2.30
N PHE A 498 1.11 32.64 -2.18
CA PHE A 498 0.62 31.87 -3.31
C PHE A 498 -0.15 32.76 -4.30
N TYR A 499 -1.09 33.55 -3.80
CA TYR A 499 -1.90 34.43 -4.66
C TYR A 499 -1.13 35.64 -5.18
N ALA A 500 -0.17 36.17 -4.42
CA ALA A 500 0.71 37.22 -4.92
C ALA A 500 1.60 36.74 -6.06
N GLN A 501 2.15 35.52 -5.95
CA GLN A 501 2.88 34.88 -7.03
C GLN A 501 1.97 34.61 -8.25
N LEU A 502 0.75 34.12 -8.01
CA LEU A 502 -0.21 33.84 -9.08
C LEU A 502 -0.59 35.11 -9.85
N GLU A 503 -0.85 36.20 -9.15
CA GLU A 503 -1.16 37.50 -9.76
C GLU A 503 0.05 38.05 -10.52
N ASN A 504 1.26 37.96 -9.96
CA ASN A 504 2.47 38.36 -10.67
C ASN A 504 2.69 37.55 -11.96
N ARG A 505 2.41 36.24 -11.93
CA ARG A 505 2.58 35.33 -13.05
C ARG A 505 1.56 35.54 -14.16
N LEU A 506 0.30 35.81 -13.80
CA LEU A 506 -0.82 35.91 -14.75
C LEU A 506 -1.26 37.34 -15.05
N GLU A 507 -0.66 38.33 -14.38
CA GLU A 507 -1.03 39.76 -14.35
C GLU A 507 -2.40 40.06 -13.71
N LYS A 508 -3.34 39.10 -13.78
CA LYS A 508 -4.66 39.14 -13.19
C LYS A 508 -5.06 37.75 -12.70
N LEU A 509 -5.65 37.67 -11.50
CA LEU A 509 -6.17 36.41 -10.96
C LEU A 509 -7.34 35.86 -11.80
N PRO A 510 -7.33 34.57 -12.18
CA PRO A 510 -8.39 33.95 -12.97
C PRO A 510 -9.63 33.56 -12.13
N MET A 511 -9.55 33.70 -10.81
CA MET A 511 -10.62 33.41 -9.85
C MET A 511 -10.57 34.39 -8.67
N ASN A 512 -11.65 34.48 -7.90
CA ASN A 512 -11.63 35.15 -6.61
C ASN A 512 -10.83 34.27 -5.63
N PRO A 513 -9.78 34.82 -4.97
CA PRO A 513 -8.95 34.03 -4.07
C PRO A 513 -9.64 33.65 -2.75
N PHE A 514 -10.71 34.36 -2.35
CA PHE A 514 -11.39 34.18 -1.06
C PHE A 514 -10.44 34.16 0.15
N VAL A 515 -9.34 34.93 0.07
CA VAL A 515 -8.43 35.13 1.20
C VAL A 515 -9.14 35.94 2.27
N TYR A 516 -9.16 35.40 3.49
CA TYR A 516 -9.85 36.02 4.62
C TYR A 516 -9.10 37.30 5.00
N ASP A 517 -9.80 38.43 4.87
CA ASP A 517 -9.28 39.74 5.19
C ASP A 517 -9.35 39.96 6.70
N MET A 518 -8.18 40.06 7.33
CA MET A 518 -8.03 40.35 8.76
C MET A 518 -8.08 41.86 9.05
N GLY A 519 -8.25 42.70 8.01
CA GLY A 519 -8.14 44.16 8.11
C GLY A 519 -6.68 44.64 8.10
N SER A 520 -6.49 45.93 8.38
CA SER A 520 -5.16 46.53 8.53
C SER A 520 -4.52 46.14 9.87
N GLU A 521 -3.19 46.03 9.91
CA GLU A 521 -2.46 45.81 11.16
C GLU A 521 -2.79 46.93 12.17
N PRO A 522 -3.34 46.60 13.35
CA PRO A 522 -3.69 47.60 14.33
C PRO A 522 -2.42 48.24 14.90
N THR A 523 -2.43 49.57 15.04
CA THR A 523 -1.30 50.31 15.63
C THR A 523 -1.04 49.85 17.07
N SER A 524 0.23 49.70 17.44
CA SER A 524 0.65 49.46 18.83
C SER A 524 0.47 50.69 19.74
N SER A 525 0.04 51.82 19.17
CA SER A 525 -0.27 53.07 19.87
C SER A 525 -1.54 53.69 19.28
N PRO A 526 -2.73 53.10 19.50
CA PRO A 526 -3.98 53.64 18.99
C PRO A 526 -4.32 54.96 19.67
N THR A 527 -4.93 55.87 18.92
CA THR A 527 -5.64 57.01 19.49
C THR A 527 -6.81 56.52 20.36
N VAL A 528 -7.33 57.38 21.23
CA VAL A 528 -8.49 57.03 22.09
C VAL A 528 -9.70 56.62 21.26
N ASP A 529 -9.94 57.29 20.14
CA ASP A 529 -11.07 56.98 19.24
C ASP A 529 -10.85 55.64 18.52
N GLU A 530 -9.65 55.36 18.01
CA GLU A 530 -9.31 54.04 17.43
C GLU A 530 -9.45 52.91 18.46
N ALA A 531 -8.99 53.13 19.69
CA ALA A 531 -9.12 52.16 20.77
C ALA A 531 -10.60 51.89 21.14
N GLN A 532 -11.46 52.90 21.08
CA GLN A 532 -12.91 52.71 21.29
C GLN A 532 -13.53 51.88 20.17
N VAL A 533 -13.17 52.13 18.91
CA VAL A 533 -13.61 51.32 17.76
C VAL A 533 -13.18 49.87 17.93
N LEU A 534 -11.89 49.63 18.18
CA LEU A 534 -11.34 48.28 18.41
C LEU A 534 -12.01 47.57 19.60
N THR A 535 -12.37 48.32 20.67
CA THR A 535 -13.09 47.78 21.84
C THR A 535 -14.51 47.33 21.48
N GLN A 536 -15.21 48.08 20.62
CA GLN A 536 -16.53 47.67 20.15
C GLN A 536 -16.44 46.48 19.19
N GLU A 537 -15.46 46.46 18.30
CA GLU A 537 -15.20 45.34 17.39
C GLU A 537 -14.89 44.06 18.17
N ALA A 538 -14.15 44.14 19.29
CA ALA A 538 -13.82 43.01 20.15
C ALA A 538 -15.03 42.35 20.85
N LEU A 539 -16.22 42.96 20.81
CA LEU A 539 -17.46 42.32 21.28
C LEU A 539 -17.96 41.23 20.34
N ILE A 540 -17.49 41.23 19.10
CA ILE A 540 -17.87 40.28 18.06
C ILE A 540 -16.74 39.26 17.93
N PRO A 541 -16.99 37.95 18.19
CA PRO A 541 -16.00 36.92 17.96
C PRO A 541 -15.49 36.93 16.52
N VAL A 542 -14.19 36.71 16.35
CA VAL A 542 -13.58 36.54 15.02
C VAL A 542 -14.21 35.32 14.35
N MET A 543 -14.48 35.43 13.05
CA MET A 543 -15.05 34.34 12.26
C MET A 543 -14.11 33.14 12.25
N SER A 544 -14.66 31.97 12.56
CA SER A 544 -13.93 30.71 12.48
C SER A 544 -13.70 30.28 11.03
N MET A 545 -12.69 29.43 10.81
CA MET A 545 -12.41 28.89 9.48
C MET A 545 -13.60 28.09 8.89
N PRO A 546 -14.33 27.24 9.66
CA PRO A 546 -15.56 26.60 9.16
C PRO A 546 -16.63 27.59 8.69
N GLU A 547 -16.88 28.67 9.45
CA GLU A 547 -17.83 29.71 9.05
C GLU A 547 -17.38 30.44 7.78
N TRP A 548 -16.08 30.69 7.62
CA TRP A 548 -15.53 31.28 6.40
C TRP A 548 -15.64 30.36 5.19
N ILE A 549 -15.38 29.05 5.35
CA ILE A 549 -15.58 28.04 4.30
C ILE A 549 -17.04 28.04 3.84
N GLN A 550 -17.99 28.10 4.77
CA GLN A 550 -19.41 28.18 4.43
C GLN A 550 -19.72 29.45 3.63
N LYS A 551 -19.28 30.63 4.08
CA LYS A 551 -19.49 31.90 3.34
C LYS A 551 -18.84 31.89 1.96
N SER A 552 -17.64 31.32 1.84
CA SER A 552 -16.96 31.16 0.55
C SER A 552 -17.76 30.24 -0.39
N SER A 553 -18.35 29.17 0.15
CA SER A 553 -19.19 28.23 -0.61
C SER A 553 -20.49 28.87 -1.07
N GLU A 554 -21.14 29.68 -0.22
CA GLU A 554 -22.33 30.47 -0.57
C GLU A 554 -22.04 31.51 -1.66
N ALA A 555 -20.85 32.12 -1.63
CA ALA A 555 -20.38 33.06 -2.65
C ALA A 555 -19.95 32.36 -3.96
N ASN A 556 -19.75 31.04 -3.94
CA ASN A 556 -19.36 30.22 -5.09
C ASN A 556 -20.28 28.98 -5.25
N PRO A 557 -21.57 29.17 -5.56
CA PRO A 557 -22.56 28.09 -5.54
C PRO A 557 -22.38 27.10 -6.71
N ILE A 558 -22.59 25.82 -6.43
CA ILE A 558 -22.56 24.74 -7.43
C ILE A 558 -24.00 24.39 -7.87
N PRO A 559 -24.33 24.34 -9.18
CA PRO A 559 -25.69 24.07 -9.64
C PRO A 559 -26.19 22.66 -9.34
N VAL A 560 -27.41 22.57 -8.80
CA VAL A 560 -28.08 21.32 -8.36
C VAL A 560 -29.42 21.04 -9.07
N GLU A 561 -29.69 21.72 -10.19
CA GLU A 561 -30.96 21.59 -10.91
C GLU A 561 -31.12 20.23 -11.61
N ALA A 562 -32.14 19.45 -11.19
CA ALA A 562 -32.39 18.10 -11.72
C ALA A 562 -33.58 18.00 -12.71
N SER A 563 -34.39 19.04 -12.84
CA SER A 563 -35.71 19.02 -13.52
C SER A 563 -35.72 18.54 -14.98
N LYS A 564 -34.58 18.60 -15.67
CA LYS A 564 -34.42 18.20 -17.09
C LYS A 564 -33.46 17.02 -17.29
N LEU A 565 -32.98 16.40 -16.20
CA LEU A 565 -32.01 15.33 -16.27
C LEU A 565 -32.68 13.97 -16.44
N LYS A 566 -32.04 13.10 -17.24
CA LYS A 566 -32.41 11.69 -17.31
C LYS A 566 -32.19 11.04 -15.93
N SER A 567 -33.13 10.22 -15.46
CA SER A 567 -32.93 9.48 -14.22
C SER A 567 -32.11 8.22 -14.47
N VAL A 568 -31.27 7.84 -13.51
CA VAL A 568 -30.60 6.53 -13.52
C VAL A 568 -31.59 5.36 -13.55
N LYS A 569 -32.84 5.55 -13.08
CA LYS A 569 -33.92 4.55 -13.18
C LYS A 569 -34.26 4.19 -14.62
N ASP A 570 -33.96 5.10 -15.56
CA ASP A 570 -34.19 4.89 -16.99
C ASP A 570 -33.03 4.13 -17.67
N LEU A 571 -31.96 3.79 -16.92
CA LEU A 571 -30.90 2.93 -17.42
C LEU A 571 -31.29 1.45 -17.25
N LYS A 572 -31.25 0.70 -18.35
CA LYS A 572 -31.33 -0.77 -18.29
C LYS A 572 -30.04 -1.31 -17.67
N LEU A 573 -30.05 -1.55 -16.36
CA LEU A 573 -28.93 -2.19 -15.67
C LEU A 573 -28.76 -3.60 -16.23
N LYS A 574 -27.66 -3.86 -16.95
CA LYS A 574 -27.28 -5.23 -17.30
C LYS A 574 -26.82 -5.92 -16.01
N SER A 575 -27.65 -6.80 -15.47
CA SER A 575 -27.23 -7.72 -14.42
C SER A 575 -26.20 -8.68 -15.02
N LYS A 576 -24.91 -8.36 -14.87
CA LYS A 576 -23.87 -9.39 -14.95
C LYS A 576 -23.91 -10.18 -13.64
N GLU A 577 -24.93 -11.02 -13.49
CA GLU A 577 -24.80 -12.17 -12.61
C GLU A 577 -24.07 -13.23 -13.42
N ASN A 578 -22.76 -13.32 -13.22
CA ASN A 578 -22.03 -14.52 -13.58
C ASN A 578 -22.39 -15.57 -12.53
N THR A 579 -23.52 -16.25 -12.72
CA THR A 579 -23.76 -17.56 -12.13
C THR A 579 -22.85 -18.56 -12.85
N SER A 580 -21.54 -18.51 -12.57
CA SER A 580 -20.69 -19.63 -12.90
C SER A 580 -21.10 -20.79 -12.01
N ASP A 581 -21.34 -21.95 -12.60
CA ASP A 581 -21.54 -23.21 -11.90
C ASP A 581 -20.44 -23.36 -10.82
N LYS A 582 -20.81 -23.31 -9.54
CA LYS A 582 -19.84 -23.34 -8.43
C LYS A 582 -19.31 -24.77 -8.31
N GLY A 583 -18.25 -25.06 -9.06
CA GLY A 583 -17.45 -26.25 -8.83
C GLY A 583 -17.02 -26.32 -7.37
N SER A 584 -16.94 -27.53 -6.82
CA SER A 584 -16.46 -27.77 -5.45
C SER A 584 -15.22 -28.65 -5.49
N VAL A 585 -14.33 -28.41 -4.53
CA VAL A 585 -13.20 -29.28 -4.24
C VAL A 585 -13.71 -30.50 -3.48
N LYS A 586 -13.27 -31.68 -3.91
CA LYS A 586 -13.69 -32.96 -3.32
C LYS A 586 -12.51 -33.90 -3.18
N ILE A 587 -12.58 -34.75 -2.16
CA ILE A 587 -11.70 -35.89 -2.01
C ILE A 587 -12.33 -37.09 -2.74
N VAL A 588 -11.66 -37.56 -3.79
CA VAL A 588 -12.10 -38.72 -4.58
C VAL A 588 -10.94 -39.71 -4.64
N ASN A 589 -11.14 -40.95 -4.20
CA ASN A 589 -10.08 -41.97 -4.09
C ASN A 589 -8.85 -41.46 -3.33
N GLY A 590 -9.10 -40.70 -2.25
CA GLY A 590 -8.05 -40.06 -1.45
C GLY A 590 -7.24 -39.00 -2.18
N LYS A 591 -7.76 -38.40 -3.26
CA LYS A 591 -7.10 -37.31 -4.00
C LYS A 591 -7.94 -36.05 -4.04
N LEU A 592 -7.28 -34.89 -3.99
CA LEU A 592 -7.96 -33.59 -4.14
C LEU A 592 -8.32 -33.34 -5.60
N THR A 593 -9.60 -33.05 -5.84
CA THR A 593 -10.14 -32.84 -7.18
C THR A 593 -11.03 -31.61 -7.22
N PHE A 594 -11.09 -30.94 -8.37
CA PHE A 594 -12.03 -29.86 -8.67
C PHE A 594 -12.70 -30.16 -10.01
N ASN A 595 -14.04 -30.19 -10.04
CA ASN A 595 -14.82 -30.59 -11.23
C ASN A 595 -14.33 -31.92 -11.86
N GLY A 596 -14.01 -32.90 -11.01
CA GLY A 596 -13.51 -34.22 -11.42
C GLY A 596 -12.04 -34.26 -11.89
N LYS A 597 -11.35 -33.11 -11.92
CA LYS A 597 -9.93 -33.01 -12.29
C LYS A 597 -9.06 -33.01 -11.06
N PHE A 598 -8.02 -33.83 -11.06
CA PHE A 598 -6.96 -33.81 -10.04
C PHE A 598 -6.26 -32.44 -9.97
N ILE A 599 -6.04 -31.95 -8.74
CA ILE A 599 -5.39 -30.65 -8.51
C ILE A 599 -3.87 -30.86 -8.38
N ALA A 600 -3.09 -30.23 -9.26
CA ALA A 600 -1.63 -30.30 -9.28
C ALA A 600 -1.01 -28.98 -9.76
N GLY A 601 0.09 -28.57 -9.13
CA GLY A 601 0.81 -27.34 -9.45
C GLY A 601 1.61 -26.78 -8.27
N ASN A 602 2.10 -25.56 -8.43
CA ASN A 602 2.90 -24.86 -7.43
C ASN A 602 2.07 -24.48 -6.20
N GLN A 603 2.73 -24.36 -5.06
CA GLN A 603 2.16 -23.77 -3.85
C GLN A 603 2.91 -22.47 -3.51
N GLN A 604 2.19 -21.48 -3.00
CA GLN A 604 2.76 -20.18 -2.62
C GLN A 604 2.66 -19.98 -1.10
N ASN A 605 3.76 -19.58 -0.47
CA ASN A 605 3.77 -19.17 0.94
C ASN A 605 3.64 -17.66 1.08
N VAL A 606 3.06 -17.21 2.20
CA VAL A 606 3.08 -15.81 2.59
C VAL A 606 4.35 -15.42 3.36
N GLN A 607 4.75 -14.16 3.24
CA GLN A 607 5.88 -13.62 4.00
C GLN A 607 5.49 -13.31 5.43
N TRP A 608 6.25 -13.79 6.41
CA TRP A 608 5.91 -13.63 7.83
C TRP A 608 5.91 -12.17 8.33
N TRP A 609 6.78 -11.32 7.76
CA TRP A 609 6.94 -9.91 8.15
C TRP A 609 7.66 -9.02 7.11
N ARG A 610 8.23 -9.60 6.05
CA ARG A 610 9.06 -8.89 5.05
C ARG A 610 8.18 -8.23 3.97
N GLY A 611 8.08 -6.91 4.01
CA GLY A 611 7.30 -6.07 3.10
C GLY A 611 7.72 -4.60 3.22
N SER A 612 7.46 -3.76 2.23
CA SER A 612 8.02 -2.40 2.22
C SER A 612 7.28 -1.50 1.25
N LEU A 613 7.29 -0.19 1.52
CA LEU A 613 6.74 0.82 0.62
C LEU A 613 7.76 1.32 -0.42
N ARG A 614 9.02 0.86 -0.35
CA ARG A 614 10.08 1.26 -1.29
C ARG A 614 9.93 0.49 -2.61
N LYS A 615 10.13 1.17 -3.74
CA LYS A 615 9.87 0.63 -5.10
C LYS A 615 10.61 -0.68 -5.39
N HIS A 616 11.88 -0.78 -5.00
CA HIS A 616 12.68 -1.99 -5.27
C HIS A 616 12.17 -3.23 -4.53
N ASP A 617 11.60 -3.07 -3.34
CA ASP A 617 11.03 -4.17 -2.57
C ASP A 617 9.67 -4.59 -3.15
N LEU A 618 8.87 -3.61 -3.59
CA LEU A 618 7.57 -3.86 -4.24
C LEU A 618 7.70 -4.69 -5.53
N ASN A 619 8.76 -4.47 -6.32
CA ASN A 619 9.03 -5.23 -7.53
C ASN A 619 9.27 -6.73 -7.28
N ASN A 620 9.66 -7.10 -6.05
CA ASN A 620 9.93 -8.47 -5.65
C ASN A 620 8.86 -9.02 -4.69
N ALA A 621 7.78 -8.27 -4.49
CA ALA A 621 6.74 -8.65 -3.56
C ALA A 621 5.90 -9.81 -4.12
N THR A 622 5.56 -10.74 -3.24
CA THR A 622 4.61 -11.82 -3.50
C THR A 622 3.28 -11.54 -2.80
N PRO A 623 2.17 -12.14 -3.27
CA PRO A 623 0.86 -11.96 -2.63
C PRO A 623 0.86 -12.27 -1.12
N HIS A 624 0.22 -11.41 -0.34
CA HIS A 624 -0.01 -11.61 1.10
C HIS A 624 -1.45 -11.18 1.43
N ILE A 625 -2.37 -12.15 1.42
CA ILE A 625 -3.83 -11.90 1.51
C ILE A 625 -4.32 -11.35 2.86
N THR A 626 -3.45 -10.93 3.78
CA THR A 626 -3.80 -10.15 5.00
C THR A 626 -2.83 -9.00 5.31
N ARG A 627 -2.00 -8.62 4.33
CA ARG A 627 -1.16 -7.43 4.41
C ARG A 627 -2.01 -6.21 4.09
N PHE A 628 -1.90 -5.18 4.92
CA PHE A 628 -2.61 -3.92 4.76
C PHE A 628 -1.64 -2.77 4.63
N VAL A 629 -1.82 -1.97 3.58
CA VAL A 629 -1.15 -0.71 3.38
C VAL A 629 -2.22 0.36 3.18
N PRO A 630 -2.39 1.28 4.15
CA PRO A 630 -3.34 2.38 4.06
C PRO A 630 -3.34 3.07 2.69
N GLY A 631 -4.51 3.08 2.04
CA GLY A 631 -4.76 3.85 0.81
C GLY A 631 -4.14 3.28 -0.46
N ARG A 632 -3.40 2.17 -0.36
CA ARG A 632 -2.69 1.57 -1.50
C ARG A 632 -3.13 0.13 -1.73
N THR A 633 -3.49 -0.15 -2.97
CA THR A 633 -3.92 -1.49 -3.43
C THR A 633 -3.01 -1.95 -4.56
N GLY A 634 -2.75 -3.26 -4.62
CA GLY A 634 -1.90 -3.91 -5.62
C GLY A 634 -0.83 -4.80 -4.98
N THR A 635 -0.10 -5.53 -5.81
CA THR A 635 0.94 -6.47 -5.37
C THR A 635 1.98 -5.79 -4.47
N GLY A 636 2.22 -6.36 -3.29
CA GLY A 636 3.17 -5.80 -2.32
C GLY A 636 2.62 -4.70 -1.41
N PHE A 637 1.46 -4.12 -1.77
CA PHE A 637 0.66 -3.26 -0.89
C PHE A 637 -0.46 -4.08 -0.24
N THR A 638 -1.69 -3.54 -0.20
CA THR A 638 -2.91 -4.33 0.03
C THR A 638 -3.26 -5.08 -1.25
N ASP A 639 -2.95 -6.37 -1.34
CA ASP A 639 -3.14 -7.12 -2.60
C ASP A 639 -4.60 -7.11 -3.09
N ASN A 640 -4.83 -6.89 -4.39
CA ASN A 640 -6.15 -7.04 -5.01
C ASN A 640 -6.44 -8.54 -5.21
N LEU A 641 -7.42 -9.09 -4.50
CA LEU A 641 -7.65 -10.53 -4.50
C LEU A 641 -8.03 -11.11 -5.88
N ASN A 642 -8.66 -10.32 -6.76
CA ASN A 642 -8.93 -10.78 -8.13
C ASN A 642 -7.65 -10.90 -8.96
N GLU A 643 -6.70 -9.99 -8.77
CA GLU A 643 -5.40 -10.04 -9.44
C GLU A 643 -4.55 -11.19 -8.90
N VAL A 644 -4.66 -11.49 -7.59
CA VAL A 644 -3.97 -12.63 -6.96
C VAL A 644 -4.42 -13.96 -7.56
N THR A 645 -5.71 -14.22 -7.67
CA THR A 645 -6.21 -15.49 -8.24
C THR A 645 -5.91 -15.62 -9.73
N ALA A 646 -5.94 -14.51 -10.47
CA ALA A 646 -5.50 -14.46 -11.86
C ALA A 646 -3.98 -14.74 -12.00
N TYR A 647 -3.15 -14.13 -11.15
CA TYR A 647 -1.71 -14.40 -11.07
C TYR A 647 -1.44 -15.88 -10.76
N PHE A 648 -2.19 -16.46 -9.83
CA PHE A 648 -2.05 -17.88 -9.49
C PHE A 648 -2.34 -18.78 -10.69
N LYS A 649 -3.42 -18.51 -11.41
CA LYS A 649 -3.79 -19.25 -12.62
C LYS A 649 -2.71 -19.14 -13.70
N GLN A 650 -2.16 -17.95 -13.91
CA GLN A 650 -1.12 -17.70 -14.90
C GLN A 650 0.19 -18.43 -14.58
N ASN A 651 0.50 -18.62 -13.29
CA ASN A 651 1.77 -19.21 -12.83
C ASN A 651 1.62 -20.67 -12.34
N ASN A 652 0.52 -21.33 -12.69
CA ASN A 652 0.21 -22.70 -12.26
C ASN A 652 0.30 -22.89 -10.74
N ILE A 653 -0.15 -21.90 -9.96
CA ILE A 653 -0.22 -21.95 -8.50
C ILE A 653 -1.61 -22.44 -8.11
N VAL A 654 -1.68 -23.52 -7.34
CA VAL A 654 -2.93 -24.19 -6.95
C VAL A 654 -3.29 -24.01 -5.48
N ALA A 655 -2.36 -23.56 -4.64
CA ALA A 655 -2.65 -23.31 -3.23
C ALA A 655 -1.86 -22.11 -2.68
N LEU A 656 -2.51 -21.32 -1.84
CA LEU A 656 -1.83 -20.38 -0.94
C LEU A 656 -1.76 -20.98 0.45
N GLU A 657 -0.55 -21.07 1.00
CA GLU A 657 -0.34 -21.36 2.41
C GLU A 657 -0.24 -20.07 3.22
N HIS A 658 -1.13 -19.94 4.20
CA HIS A 658 -1.35 -18.72 4.97
C HIS A 658 -1.28 -18.97 6.48
N ASN A 659 -0.59 -18.06 7.17
CA ASN A 659 -0.60 -17.87 8.62
C ASN A 659 -0.67 -16.36 8.94
N TYR A 660 -1.09 -15.98 10.15
CA TYR A 660 -1.00 -14.58 10.58
C TYR A 660 0.46 -14.14 10.75
N GLY A 661 0.72 -12.83 10.59
CA GLY A 661 2.08 -12.29 10.59
C GLY A 661 2.77 -12.39 11.94
N LEU A 662 4.11 -12.40 11.90
CA LEU A 662 4.98 -12.53 13.08
C LEU A 662 4.69 -11.46 14.15
N TRP A 663 4.38 -10.25 13.69
CA TRP A 663 3.94 -9.10 14.47
C TRP A 663 3.09 -8.17 13.59
N TYR A 664 2.40 -7.23 14.21
CA TYR A 664 1.50 -6.31 13.50
C TYR A 664 2.22 -5.32 12.56
N GLU A 665 3.37 -4.78 12.98
CA GLU A 665 3.97 -3.58 12.35
C GLU A 665 5.49 -3.64 12.30
N ARG A 666 6.11 -2.79 11.47
CA ARG A 666 7.48 -2.93 10.99
C ARG A 666 8.59 -2.39 11.92
N ARG A 667 8.28 -1.65 12.99
CA ARG A 667 9.31 -1.31 14.00
C ARG A 667 9.91 -2.57 14.62
N MET A 668 9.13 -3.65 14.70
CA MET A 668 9.57 -4.95 15.20
C MET A 668 10.59 -5.67 14.32
N ASP A 669 10.89 -5.17 13.12
CA ASP A 669 11.95 -5.70 12.26
C ASP A 669 13.34 -5.66 12.91
N ASP A 670 13.55 -4.77 13.88
CA ASP A 670 14.77 -4.71 14.71
C ASP A 670 14.94 -5.94 15.61
N HIS A 671 13.90 -6.78 15.74
CA HIS A 671 13.83 -7.91 16.67
C HIS A 671 14.09 -7.51 18.12
N GLU A 672 13.69 -6.28 18.47
CA GLU A 672 13.71 -5.79 19.84
C GLU A 672 12.49 -6.28 20.63
N ARG A 673 12.63 -6.17 21.94
CA ARG A 673 11.65 -6.64 22.94
C ARG A 673 11.31 -5.57 23.96
N THR A 674 11.96 -4.42 23.85
CA THR A 674 11.61 -3.22 24.59
C THR A 674 10.23 -2.74 24.18
N ARG A 675 9.53 -2.07 25.11
CA ARG A 675 8.25 -1.46 24.82
C ARG A 675 8.45 -0.30 23.85
N ARG A 676 7.57 -0.16 22.87
CA ARG A 676 7.60 0.99 21.97
C ARG A 676 7.26 2.26 22.75
N ILE A 677 7.95 3.36 22.43
CA ILE A 677 7.81 4.63 23.14
C ILE A 677 6.46 5.29 22.85
N ASP A 678 5.93 5.07 21.65
CA ASP A 678 4.69 5.66 21.15
C ASP A 678 3.96 4.73 20.16
N ALA A 679 2.83 5.21 19.64
CA ALA A 679 2.01 4.53 18.65
C ALA A 679 2.39 4.85 17.18
N ASP A 680 3.59 5.37 16.90
CA ASP A 680 4.08 5.68 15.54
C ASP A 680 4.47 4.38 14.78
N VAL A 681 3.47 3.54 14.49
CA VAL A 681 3.63 2.24 13.82
C VAL A 681 4.01 2.37 12.34
N TRP A 682 4.73 1.37 11.80
CA TRP A 682 5.23 1.43 10.43
C TRP A 682 4.58 0.39 9.50
N PRO A 683 4.02 0.79 8.34
CA PRO A 683 3.44 -0.13 7.36
C PRO A 683 4.52 -0.78 6.47
N PRO A 684 4.21 -1.91 5.79
CA PRO A 684 2.92 -2.60 5.78
C PRO A 684 2.52 -3.20 7.13
N PHE A 685 1.22 -3.18 7.42
CA PHE A 685 0.63 -3.84 8.58
C PHE A 685 0.28 -5.29 8.25
N TYR A 686 0.66 -6.20 9.13
CA TYR A 686 0.32 -7.61 9.06
C TYR A 686 -0.80 -7.88 10.06
N GLU A 687 -2.03 -7.72 9.59
CA GLU A 687 -3.22 -7.75 10.41
C GLU A 687 -3.32 -9.07 11.19
N GLN A 688 -3.67 -8.94 12.46
CA GLN A 688 -3.83 -10.06 13.39
C GLN A 688 -5.30 -10.52 13.40
N PRO A 689 -5.58 -11.79 13.70
CA PRO A 689 -6.94 -12.34 13.64
C PRO A 689 -7.89 -11.83 14.75
N PHE A 690 -7.36 -11.10 15.74
CA PHE A 690 -8.11 -10.58 16.88
C PHE A 690 -8.33 -9.07 16.76
N ALA A 691 -9.49 -8.62 17.20
CA ALA A 691 -9.84 -7.21 17.21
C ALA A 691 -9.14 -6.48 18.37
N ARG A 692 -8.83 -5.21 18.15
CA ARG A 692 -8.40 -4.29 19.20
C ARG A 692 -9.62 -3.71 19.93
N THR A 693 -9.46 -3.44 21.21
CA THR A 693 -10.54 -3.04 22.12
C THR A 693 -10.85 -1.56 22.08
N GLY A 694 -9.90 -0.73 21.65
CA GLY A 694 -9.91 0.71 21.88
C GLY A 694 -9.49 1.12 23.30
N GLU A 695 -9.25 0.15 24.19
CA GLU A 695 -8.97 0.33 25.61
C GLU A 695 -7.57 -0.17 26.02
N GLY A 696 -7.00 0.47 27.04
CA GLY A 696 -5.65 0.18 27.53
C GLY A 696 -4.56 0.40 26.47
N LEU A 697 -3.33 0.03 26.82
CA LEU A 697 -2.17 0.10 25.93
C LEU A 697 -1.48 -1.27 25.90
N ALA A 698 -1.26 -1.78 24.70
CA ALA A 698 -0.42 -2.94 24.41
C ALA A 698 1.06 -2.52 24.31
N TRP A 699 1.96 -3.49 24.08
CA TRP A 699 3.40 -3.25 24.05
C TRP A 699 3.87 -2.34 22.90
N ASP A 700 3.04 -2.17 21.88
CA ASP A 700 3.23 -1.28 20.73
C ASP A 700 2.56 0.10 20.90
N GLN A 701 1.96 0.38 22.07
CA GLN A 701 1.20 1.59 22.42
C GLN A 701 -0.13 1.78 21.67
N LEU A 702 -0.57 0.78 20.89
CA LEU A 702 -1.94 0.72 20.41
C LEU A 702 -2.85 0.09 21.48
N SER A 703 -4.17 0.10 21.30
CA SER A 703 -5.05 -0.52 22.30
C SER A 703 -4.89 -2.03 22.38
N LYS A 704 -5.24 -2.61 23.53
CA LYS A 704 -5.11 -4.06 23.75
C LYS A 704 -6.05 -4.85 22.85
N TYR A 705 -5.66 -6.09 22.55
CA TYR A 705 -6.52 -7.06 21.88
C TYR A 705 -7.59 -7.64 22.82
N ASP A 706 -8.70 -8.08 22.24
CA ASP A 706 -9.63 -9.00 22.89
C ASP A 706 -9.66 -10.29 22.09
N LEU A 707 -9.09 -11.35 22.64
CA LEU A 707 -8.95 -12.67 22.01
C LEU A 707 -10.30 -13.39 21.84
N THR A 708 -11.39 -12.87 22.43
CA THR A 708 -12.76 -13.34 22.20
C THR A 708 -13.49 -12.58 21.10
N LYS A 709 -12.87 -11.51 20.56
CA LYS A 709 -13.39 -10.71 19.45
C LYS A 709 -12.44 -10.78 18.26
N PHE A 710 -12.99 -11.01 17.08
CA PHE A 710 -12.19 -11.28 15.90
C PHE A 710 -12.12 -10.07 14.97
N ASN A 711 -10.98 -9.92 14.29
CA ASN A 711 -10.77 -8.89 13.28
C ASN A 711 -11.56 -9.24 12.01
N GLY A 712 -12.72 -8.60 11.85
CA GLY A 712 -13.62 -8.81 10.73
C GLY A 712 -12.97 -8.52 9.37
N TRP A 713 -12.05 -7.55 9.29
CA TRP A 713 -11.31 -7.29 8.04
C TRP A 713 -10.40 -8.46 7.66
N TYR A 714 -9.64 -9.00 8.63
CA TYR A 714 -8.75 -10.15 8.42
C TYR A 714 -9.54 -11.36 7.90
N TRP A 715 -10.61 -11.74 8.62
CA TRP A 715 -11.41 -12.92 8.30
C TRP A 715 -12.22 -12.77 7.00
N ASN A 716 -12.78 -11.58 6.74
CA ASN A 716 -13.45 -11.28 5.48
C ASN A 716 -12.50 -11.37 4.28
N ARG A 717 -11.25 -10.91 4.44
CA ARG A 717 -10.25 -10.95 3.37
C ARG A 717 -9.83 -12.38 3.04
N LEU A 718 -9.68 -13.26 4.05
CA LEU A 718 -9.44 -14.69 3.83
C LEU A 718 -10.64 -15.39 3.18
N GLY A 719 -11.86 -15.18 3.67
CA GLY A 719 -13.07 -15.78 3.09
C GLY A 719 -13.29 -15.36 1.64
N ARG A 720 -13.11 -14.07 1.33
CA ARG A 720 -13.20 -13.56 -0.04
C ARG A 720 -12.11 -14.14 -0.96
N PHE A 721 -10.92 -14.40 -0.43
CA PHE A 721 -9.90 -15.11 -1.21
C PHE A 721 -10.33 -16.56 -1.47
N ALA A 722 -10.83 -17.28 -0.46
CA ALA A 722 -11.33 -18.65 -0.62
C ALA A 722 -12.42 -18.73 -1.69
N ASP A 723 -13.41 -17.83 -1.68
CA ASP A 723 -14.48 -17.75 -2.68
C ASP A 723 -13.93 -17.56 -4.11
N LEU A 724 -12.99 -16.63 -4.29
CA LEU A 724 -12.41 -16.32 -5.61
C LEU A 724 -11.47 -17.44 -6.10
N ALA A 725 -10.74 -18.07 -5.17
CA ALA A 725 -9.82 -19.16 -5.44
C ALA A 725 -10.60 -20.43 -5.86
N GLU A 726 -11.71 -20.72 -5.17
CA GLU A 726 -12.54 -21.91 -5.43
C GLU A 726 -13.07 -21.95 -6.86
N ALA A 727 -13.52 -20.81 -7.38
CA ALA A 727 -13.98 -20.68 -8.76
C ALA A 727 -12.90 -21.07 -9.81
N ASN A 728 -11.63 -21.12 -9.41
CA ASN A 728 -10.50 -21.51 -10.24
C ASN A 728 -9.89 -22.88 -9.86
N GLY A 729 -10.49 -23.61 -8.91
CA GLY A 729 -9.91 -24.85 -8.36
C GLY A 729 -8.65 -24.63 -7.53
N GLN A 730 -8.45 -23.40 -7.02
CA GLN A 730 -7.33 -23.03 -6.16
C GLN A 730 -7.73 -23.17 -4.68
N LEU A 731 -6.76 -23.45 -3.83
CA LEU A 731 -6.94 -23.78 -2.42
C LEU A 731 -6.38 -22.69 -1.48
N LEU A 732 -6.95 -22.60 -0.29
CA LEU A 732 -6.36 -21.92 0.86
C LEU A 732 -5.93 -22.96 1.89
N ILE A 733 -4.64 -23.04 2.19
CA ILE A 733 -4.12 -23.81 3.32
C ILE A 733 -4.02 -22.84 4.50
N ASN A 734 -4.96 -22.97 5.44
CA ASN A 734 -5.09 -22.10 6.60
C ASN A 734 -4.41 -22.72 7.82
N GLN A 735 -3.24 -22.18 8.17
CA GLN A 735 -2.51 -22.49 9.39
C GLN A 735 -3.13 -21.68 10.54
N GLN A 736 -3.88 -22.33 11.43
CA GLN A 736 -4.60 -21.60 12.49
C GLN A 736 -3.62 -20.90 13.44
N TYR A 737 -2.58 -21.62 13.89
CA TYR A 737 -1.54 -21.08 14.77
C TYR A 737 -0.21 -20.85 14.05
N PHE A 738 0.69 -20.12 14.71
CA PHE A 738 2.05 -19.92 14.22
C PHE A 738 3.08 -20.15 15.35
N GLN A 739 3.51 -21.41 15.48
CA GLN A 739 4.37 -21.87 16.57
C GLN A 739 5.71 -21.13 16.65
N HIS A 740 6.21 -20.61 15.52
CA HIS A 740 7.42 -19.80 15.49
C HIS A 740 7.40 -18.62 16.48
N ASN A 741 6.22 -18.09 16.79
CA ASN A 741 6.05 -16.98 17.72
C ASN A 741 6.34 -17.34 19.18
N ILE A 742 6.32 -18.63 19.53
CA ILE A 742 6.32 -19.08 20.93
C ILE A 742 7.60 -19.81 21.35
N ILE A 743 8.57 -20.09 20.47
CA ILE A 743 9.76 -20.93 20.79
C ILE A 743 11.13 -20.42 20.30
N GLU A 744 11.19 -19.23 19.70
CA GLU A 744 12.40 -18.83 18.97
C GLU A 744 13.05 -17.52 19.41
N ALA A 745 12.34 -16.39 19.40
CA ALA A 745 12.92 -15.10 19.71
C ALA A 745 11.95 -14.27 20.54
N GLY A 746 12.48 -13.56 21.53
CA GLY A 746 11.68 -12.75 22.45
C GLY A 746 10.80 -11.75 21.73
N ALA A 747 11.32 -11.12 20.67
CA ALA A 747 10.59 -10.15 19.85
C ALA A 747 9.27 -10.69 19.28
N HIS A 748 9.22 -11.96 18.87
CA HIS A 748 8.01 -12.56 18.31
C HIS A 748 6.89 -12.65 19.37
N TRP A 749 7.27 -12.84 20.63
CA TRP A 749 6.34 -12.91 21.75
C TRP A 749 5.99 -11.53 22.32
N SER A 750 6.92 -10.57 22.29
CA SER A 750 6.77 -9.24 22.89
C SER A 750 5.49 -8.53 22.46
N SER A 751 5.16 -8.57 21.17
CA SER A 751 3.98 -7.97 20.56
C SER A 751 2.88 -8.98 20.21
N SER A 752 3.01 -10.24 20.62
CA SER A 752 2.00 -11.28 20.37
C SER A 752 0.67 -10.92 21.03
N PRO A 753 -0.47 -11.04 20.33
CA PRO A 753 -1.80 -10.84 20.93
C PRO A 753 -2.06 -11.74 22.15
N TRP A 754 -1.46 -12.93 22.17
CA TRP A 754 -1.66 -13.92 23.23
C TRP A 754 -0.96 -13.56 24.56
N ARG A 755 0.06 -12.70 24.52
CA ARG A 755 0.80 -12.28 25.71
C ARG A 755 -0.11 -11.48 26.66
N SER A 756 -0.07 -11.78 27.96
CA SER A 756 -0.94 -11.20 28.99
C SER A 756 -1.04 -9.67 28.96
N ILE A 757 0.06 -8.95 28.73
CA ILE A 757 0.02 -7.48 28.69
C ILE A 757 -0.68 -6.91 27.44
N ASN A 758 -0.75 -7.67 26.34
CA ASN A 758 -1.26 -7.21 25.04
C ASN A 758 -2.75 -7.47 24.85
N ASN A 759 -3.41 -8.17 25.77
CA ASN A 759 -4.84 -8.45 25.70
C ASN A 759 -5.56 -8.20 27.04
N VAL A 760 -6.89 -8.23 26.98
CA VAL A 760 -7.78 -8.04 28.15
C VAL A 760 -8.29 -9.35 28.75
N ASN A 761 -7.93 -10.50 28.17
CA ASN A 761 -8.56 -11.80 28.46
C ASN A 761 -7.93 -12.54 29.64
N GLY A 762 -6.83 -12.03 30.22
CA GLY A 762 -6.20 -12.65 31.39
C GLY A 762 -5.59 -14.02 31.09
N THR A 763 -4.83 -14.14 29.98
CA THR A 763 -4.24 -15.41 29.50
C THR A 763 -3.30 -16.12 30.48
N GLY A 764 -2.86 -15.43 31.55
CA GLY A 764 -2.09 -16.03 32.63
C GLY A 764 -0.65 -16.40 32.25
N PHE A 765 -0.15 -15.92 31.12
CA PHE A 765 1.28 -16.04 30.79
C PHE A 765 2.13 -15.16 31.70
N PRO A 766 3.34 -15.61 32.07
CA PRO A 766 4.23 -14.91 33.00
C PRO A 766 4.61 -13.51 32.49
N GLU A 767 4.62 -12.55 33.42
CA GLU A 767 5.07 -11.18 33.21
C GLU A 767 6.04 -10.76 34.34
N PRO A 768 7.17 -10.08 34.03
CA PRO A 768 7.69 -9.86 32.69
C PRO A 768 8.00 -11.20 31.97
N PRO A 769 8.01 -11.25 30.63
CA PRO A 769 8.16 -12.51 29.93
C PRO A 769 9.54 -13.13 30.24
N PRO A 770 9.61 -14.46 30.46
CA PRO A 770 10.84 -15.13 30.86
C PRO A 770 11.77 -15.32 29.66
N TYR A 771 12.38 -14.23 29.18
CA TYR A 771 13.31 -14.28 28.07
C TYR A 771 14.59 -15.01 28.48
N ALA A 772 14.79 -16.23 27.97
CA ALA A 772 15.97 -17.03 28.22
C ALA A 772 17.22 -16.32 27.66
N GLY A 773 18.19 -16.07 28.56
CA GLY A 773 19.38 -15.27 28.24
C GLY A 773 19.05 -13.89 27.70
N ASP A 774 17.90 -13.32 28.11
CA ASP A 774 17.46 -11.98 27.70
C ASP A 774 17.31 -11.86 26.16
N LYS A 775 17.00 -12.96 25.46
CA LYS A 775 16.91 -12.98 23.98
C LYS A 775 15.89 -13.96 23.43
N ARG A 776 15.86 -15.18 23.95
CA ARG A 776 15.05 -16.29 23.43
C ARG A 776 13.77 -16.41 24.24
N ILE A 777 12.75 -17.04 23.67
CA ILE A 777 11.48 -17.30 24.35
C ILE A 777 11.07 -18.76 24.15
N PHE A 778 10.49 -19.38 25.18
CA PHE A 778 10.00 -20.75 25.18
C PHE A 778 8.67 -20.81 25.93
N MET A 779 7.58 -20.51 25.22
CA MET A 779 6.20 -20.50 25.73
C MET A 779 5.36 -21.70 25.26
N ALA A 780 5.90 -22.60 24.42
CA ALA A 780 5.10 -23.69 23.82
C ALA A 780 4.38 -24.56 24.85
N GLU A 781 5.05 -24.98 25.92
CA GLU A 781 4.44 -25.80 26.97
C GLU A 781 3.26 -25.10 27.64
N GLN A 782 3.41 -23.81 28.01
CA GLN A 782 2.33 -23.04 28.63
C GLN A 782 1.23 -22.67 27.63
N PHE A 783 1.59 -22.46 26.36
CA PHE A 783 0.65 -22.09 25.31
C PHE A 783 -0.25 -23.27 24.95
N TYR A 784 0.31 -24.47 24.87
CA TYR A 784 -0.44 -25.69 24.56
C TYR A 784 -1.03 -26.38 25.79
N ASP A 785 -0.95 -25.77 26.98
CA ASP A 785 -1.58 -26.26 28.19
C ASP A 785 -3.08 -25.91 28.21
N VAL A 786 -3.88 -26.91 27.87
CA VAL A 786 -5.34 -26.87 27.86
C VAL A 786 -5.98 -27.26 29.20
N THR A 787 -5.19 -27.53 30.24
CA THR A 787 -5.72 -27.75 31.60
C THR A 787 -6.08 -26.43 32.28
N ASN A 788 -5.52 -25.32 31.82
CA ASN A 788 -5.94 -23.98 32.19
C ASN A 788 -7.27 -23.63 31.49
N GLU A 789 -8.35 -23.57 32.26
CA GLU A 789 -9.71 -23.34 31.74
C GLU A 789 -9.83 -22.06 30.89
N ASN A 790 -9.17 -20.96 31.30
CA ASN A 790 -9.25 -19.71 30.55
C ASN A 790 -8.55 -19.83 29.19
N ARG A 791 -7.33 -20.38 29.15
CA ARG A 791 -6.61 -20.61 27.88
C ARG A 791 -7.36 -21.59 26.99
N ARG A 792 -7.90 -22.66 27.57
CA ARG A 792 -8.73 -23.65 26.88
C ARG A 792 -9.88 -22.97 26.13
N ASN A 793 -10.66 -22.14 26.81
CA ASN A 793 -11.79 -21.42 26.21
C ASN A 793 -11.36 -20.49 25.06
N LEU A 794 -10.20 -19.83 25.19
CA LEU A 794 -9.65 -18.98 24.13
C LEU A 794 -9.23 -19.79 22.90
N HIS A 795 -8.61 -20.95 23.10
CA HIS A 795 -8.29 -21.86 22.01
C HIS A 795 -9.55 -22.40 21.33
N GLU A 796 -10.55 -22.84 22.09
CA GLU A 796 -11.84 -23.29 21.54
C GLU A 796 -12.48 -22.21 20.67
N GLY A 797 -12.60 -20.99 21.19
CA GLY A 797 -13.17 -19.87 20.45
C GLY A 797 -12.42 -19.57 19.16
N PHE A 798 -11.08 -19.60 19.17
CA PHE A 798 -10.28 -19.33 17.98
C PHE A 798 -10.36 -20.46 16.94
N ILE A 799 -10.34 -21.73 17.37
CA ILE A 799 -10.52 -22.90 16.49
C ILE A 799 -11.89 -22.84 15.82
N ARG A 800 -12.94 -22.64 16.61
CA ARG A 800 -14.32 -22.53 16.12
C ARG A 800 -14.48 -21.38 15.14
N LYS A 801 -13.91 -20.21 15.45
CA LYS A 801 -13.97 -19.08 14.51
C LYS A 801 -13.30 -19.39 13.18
N SER A 802 -12.17 -20.08 13.22
CA SER A 802 -11.49 -20.47 11.99
C SER A 802 -12.35 -21.41 11.15
N LEU A 803 -13.06 -22.37 11.75
CA LEU A 803 -13.96 -23.28 11.03
C LEU A 803 -15.21 -22.54 10.50
N GLU A 804 -15.82 -21.73 11.35
CA GLU A 804 -17.00 -20.92 11.03
C GLU A 804 -16.77 -20.02 9.82
N ASN A 805 -15.60 -19.37 9.73
CA ASN A 805 -15.31 -18.44 8.65
C ASN A 805 -15.27 -19.08 7.25
N PHE A 806 -15.03 -20.39 7.16
CA PHE A 806 -14.89 -21.11 5.89
C PHE A 806 -15.90 -22.25 5.74
N ALA A 807 -16.95 -22.26 6.55
CA ALA A 807 -17.98 -23.31 6.53
C ALA A 807 -18.60 -23.51 5.13
N ASP A 808 -18.68 -22.45 4.31
CA ASP A 808 -19.24 -22.51 2.95
C ASP A 808 -18.20 -22.78 1.85
N ASN A 809 -16.92 -22.99 2.20
CA ASN A 809 -15.82 -23.14 1.25
C ASN A 809 -15.28 -24.58 1.24
N SER A 810 -15.37 -25.27 0.10
CA SER A 810 -14.85 -26.64 -0.02
C SER A 810 -13.33 -26.69 -0.30
N ASN A 811 -12.72 -25.55 -0.62
CA ASN A 811 -11.33 -25.40 -1.03
C ASN A 811 -10.37 -24.97 0.09
N VAL A 812 -10.80 -25.03 1.36
CA VAL A 812 -9.99 -24.63 2.52
C VAL A 812 -9.50 -25.86 3.28
N ILE A 813 -8.19 -25.95 3.48
CA ILE A 813 -7.53 -27.02 4.26
C ILE A 813 -7.07 -26.41 5.58
N HIS A 814 -7.56 -26.94 6.69
CA HIS A 814 -7.16 -26.50 8.02
C HIS A 814 -5.98 -27.32 8.55
N PHE A 815 -4.93 -26.62 8.94
CA PHE A 815 -3.83 -27.18 9.72
C PHE A 815 -3.76 -26.51 11.09
N THR A 816 -3.28 -27.26 12.08
CA THR A 816 -3.12 -26.76 13.45
C THR A 816 -2.18 -25.56 13.48
N SER A 817 -0.95 -25.68 12.97
CA SER A 817 0.02 -24.57 13.02
C SER A 817 1.07 -24.65 11.93
N ALA A 818 1.47 -23.48 11.45
CA ALA A 818 2.75 -23.32 10.78
C ALA A 818 3.87 -23.67 11.77
N GLU A 819 4.81 -24.50 11.33
CA GLU A 819 5.91 -25.06 12.12
C GLU A 819 5.48 -25.88 13.36
N TYR A 820 4.37 -26.63 13.30
CA TYR A 820 3.90 -27.47 14.42
C TYR A 820 4.84 -28.64 14.76
N THR A 821 5.64 -28.45 15.81
CA THR A 821 6.36 -29.52 16.56
C THR A 821 5.81 -29.63 17.99
N GLY A 822 4.55 -29.22 18.16
CA GLY A 822 3.84 -29.21 19.43
C GLY A 822 3.55 -30.62 19.96
N PRO A 823 2.97 -30.72 21.17
CA PRO A 823 2.71 -31.98 21.84
C PRO A 823 1.49 -32.71 21.26
N LEU A 824 1.41 -34.03 21.51
CA LEU A 824 0.29 -34.86 21.09
C LEU A 824 -1.04 -34.37 21.70
N HIS A 825 -1.07 -34.07 23.00
CA HIS A 825 -2.32 -33.73 23.71
C HIS A 825 -3.01 -32.49 23.15
N PHE A 826 -2.27 -31.54 22.59
CA PHE A 826 -2.86 -30.36 21.96
C PHE A 826 -3.41 -30.66 20.57
N MET A 827 -2.78 -31.56 19.81
CA MET A 827 -3.33 -32.05 18.54
C MET A 827 -4.62 -32.83 18.78
N GLU A 828 -4.66 -33.66 19.83
CA GLU A 828 -5.87 -34.35 20.27
C GLU A 828 -6.99 -33.36 20.61
N PHE A 829 -6.71 -32.38 21.46
CA PHE A 829 -7.65 -31.32 21.81
C PHE A 829 -8.16 -30.56 20.58
N TRP A 830 -7.27 -30.19 19.65
CA TRP A 830 -7.65 -29.48 18.43
C TRP A 830 -8.61 -30.29 17.56
N LEU A 831 -8.33 -31.58 17.35
CA LEU A 831 -9.19 -32.48 16.60
C LEU A 831 -10.54 -32.72 17.30
N ASP A 832 -10.53 -32.90 18.62
CA ASP A 832 -11.74 -33.10 19.41
C ASP A 832 -12.66 -31.87 19.32
N GLU A 833 -12.08 -30.66 19.34
CA GLU A 833 -12.81 -29.41 19.18
C GLU A 833 -13.38 -29.23 17.77
N VAL A 834 -12.60 -29.58 16.74
CA VAL A 834 -13.08 -29.63 15.35
C VAL A 834 -14.30 -30.55 15.25
N LYS A 835 -14.21 -31.77 15.78
CA LYS A 835 -15.32 -32.73 15.76
C LYS A 835 -16.54 -32.24 16.51
N ALA A 836 -16.36 -31.58 17.66
CA ALA A 836 -17.46 -30.99 18.41
C ALA A 836 -18.17 -29.94 17.55
N TRP A 837 -17.43 -28.99 16.97
CA TRP A 837 -17.98 -27.96 16.10
C TRP A 837 -18.70 -28.54 14.87
N GLU A 838 -18.12 -29.52 14.18
CA GLU A 838 -18.74 -30.15 13.01
C GLU A 838 -20.05 -30.88 13.37
N THR A 839 -20.08 -31.52 14.54
CA THR A 839 -21.28 -32.22 15.06
C THR A 839 -22.39 -31.23 15.39
N GLU A 840 -22.05 -30.11 16.03
CA GLU A 840 -23.00 -29.06 16.41
C GLU A 840 -23.57 -28.31 15.21
N ASN A 841 -22.77 -28.09 14.16
CA ASN A 841 -23.14 -27.24 13.01
C ASN A 841 -23.57 -28.02 11.76
N GLY A 842 -23.36 -29.34 11.73
CA GLY A 842 -23.69 -30.18 10.56
C GLY A 842 -22.85 -29.83 9.33
N ASN A 843 -21.66 -29.27 9.53
CA ASN A 843 -20.75 -28.81 8.49
C ASN A 843 -19.43 -29.59 8.56
N LYS A 844 -18.84 -29.90 7.39
CA LYS A 844 -17.60 -30.67 7.27
C LYS A 844 -16.54 -29.82 6.60
N ASN A 845 -15.38 -29.69 7.24
CA ASN A 845 -14.22 -28.98 6.70
C ASN A 845 -13.13 -29.99 6.29
N ILE A 846 -12.17 -29.59 5.45
CA ILE A 846 -11.02 -30.45 5.14
C ILE A 846 -9.98 -30.30 6.25
N ILE A 847 -9.79 -31.35 7.04
CA ILE A 847 -8.90 -31.35 8.20
C ILE A 847 -7.58 -32.04 7.87
N GLY A 848 -6.50 -31.27 7.94
CA GLY A 848 -5.14 -31.74 7.69
C GLY A 848 -4.36 -32.07 8.97
N LEU A 849 -3.65 -33.19 8.95
CA LEU A 849 -2.71 -33.62 9.98
C LEU A 849 -1.27 -33.35 9.52
N SER A 850 -0.70 -32.24 9.99
CA SER A 850 0.70 -31.85 9.75
C SER A 850 1.44 -31.73 11.07
N ALA A 851 2.23 -32.74 11.42
CA ALA A 851 2.94 -32.83 12.70
C ALA A 851 4.22 -33.65 12.59
N THR A 852 4.98 -33.74 13.69
CA THR A 852 6.08 -34.70 13.81
C THR A 852 5.57 -36.13 13.68
N LYS A 853 6.44 -37.05 13.25
CA LYS A 853 6.03 -38.42 12.90
C LYS A 853 5.35 -39.16 14.05
N ASP A 854 5.88 -39.02 15.26
CA ASP A 854 5.35 -39.62 16.48
C ASP A 854 3.92 -39.15 16.79
N VAL A 855 3.67 -37.85 16.69
CA VAL A 855 2.33 -37.25 16.89
C VAL A 855 1.38 -37.66 15.77
N GLN A 856 1.83 -37.59 14.52
CA GLN A 856 1.06 -37.98 13.34
C GLN A 856 0.61 -39.44 13.43
N ASP A 857 1.52 -40.36 13.73
CA ASP A 857 1.23 -41.79 13.80
C ASP A 857 0.34 -42.14 14.99
N ALA A 858 0.52 -41.47 16.14
CA ALA A 858 -0.35 -41.65 17.30
C ALA A 858 -1.80 -41.28 16.99
N ILE A 859 -2.04 -40.14 16.33
CA ILE A 859 -3.39 -39.73 15.91
C ILE A 859 -3.99 -40.72 14.91
N LEU A 860 -3.20 -41.22 13.95
CA LEU A 860 -3.69 -42.15 12.94
C LEU A 860 -4.00 -43.55 13.51
N GLN A 861 -3.38 -43.92 14.64
CA GLN A 861 -3.68 -45.16 15.37
C GLN A 861 -4.94 -45.04 16.25
N ASP A 862 -5.33 -43.83 16.66
CA ASP A 862 -6.61 -43.56 17.32
C ASP A 862 -7.73 -43.48 16.29
N ALA A 863 -8.48 -44.58 16.13
CA ALA A 863 -9.58 -44.65 15.15
C ALA A 863 -10.62 -43.52 15.29
N SER A 864 -10.84 -43.00 16.50
CA SER A 864 -11.85 -41.97 16.74
C SER A 864 -11.43 -40.62 16.17
N ARG A 865 -10.14 -40.29 16.26
CA ARG A 865 -9.54 -39.04 15.77
C ARG A 865 -9.03 -39.15 14.35
N ALA A 866 -8.52 -40.32 13.96
CA ALA A 866 -8.18 -40.63 12.57
C ALA A 866 -9.39 -40.42 11.64
N ASN A 867 -10.62 -40.64 12.09
CA ASN A 867 -11.83 -40.39 11.30
C ASN A 867 -12.16 -38.90 11.09
N ILE A 868 -11.55 -37.99 11.87
CA ILE A 868 -11.69 -36.53 11.72
C ILE A 868 -10.71 -36.03 10.64
N VAL A 869 -9.56 -36.70 10.47
CA VAL A 869 -8.50 -36.31 9.55
C VAL A 869 -8.85 -36.71 8.11
N ASP A 870 -8.93 -35.75 7.20
CA ASP A 870 -9.13 -35.99 5.77
C ASP A 870 -7.80 -36.11 5.01
N LEU A 871 -6.76 -35.45 5.51
CA LEU A 871 -5.49 -35.25 4.84
C LEU A 871 -4.32 -35.47 5.79
N ILE A 872 -3.28 -36.16 5.31
CA ILE A 872 -2.02 -36.42 6.02
C ILE A 872 -0.91 -35.64 5.30
N ASP A 873 -0.15 -34.83 6.03
CA ASP A 873 0.93 -34.02 5.47
C ASP A 873 2.30 -34.45 6.01
N ILE A 874 3.13 -35.00 5.13
CA ILE A 874 4.52 -35.35 5.44
C ILE A 874 5.38 -34.10 5.29
N ARG A 875 5.64 -33.43 6.41
CA ARG A 875 6.35 -32.13 6.44
C ARG A 875 7.53 -32.08 7.39
N TYR A 876 7.33 -32.54 8.63
CA TYR A 876 8.33 -32.40 9.70
C TYR A 876 9.24 -33.61 9.86
N TRP A 877 9.04 -34.65 9.04
CA TRP A 877 9.85 -35.86 9.00
C TRP A 877 10.02 -36.32 7.55
N HIS A 878 11.08 -37.09 7.28
CA HIS A 878 11.31 -37.71 5.96
C HIS A 878 12.29 -38.89 6.07
N TYR A 879 12.29 -39.76 5.06
CA TYR A 879 13.35 -40.75 4.89
C TYR A 879 14.59 -40.10 4.26
N ARG A 880 15.75 -40.42 4.83
CA ARG A 880 17.06 -40.04 4.30
C ARG A 880 17.43 -40.97 3.15
N GLN A 881 18.39 -40.54 2.33
CA GLN A 881 18.95 -41.33 1.24
C GLN A 881 19.40 -42.76 1.64
N ASP A 882 19.88 -42.96 2.87
CA ASP A 882 20.30 -44.29 3.37
C ASP A 882 19.13 -45.15 3.89
N GLY A 883 17.88 -44.69 3.73
CA GLY A 883 16.67 -45.36 4.17
C GLY A 883 16.33 -45.17 5.65
N THR A 884 17.20 -44.53 6.44
CA THR A 884 16.90 -44.17 7.83
C THR A 884 15.94 -42.98 7.91
N VAL A 885 15.23 -42.81 9.02
CA VAL A 885 14.25 -41.71 9.18
C VAL A 885 14.85 -40.51 9.92
N TYR A 886 14.60 -39.31 9.39
CA TYR A 886 14.64 -38.06 10.14
C TYR A 886 13.24 -37.82 10.71
N ALA A 887 13.06 -38.04 12.01
CA ALA A 887 11.80 -37.85 12.72
C ALA A 887 12.06 -37.12 14.05
N PRO A 888 12.00 -35.78 14.07
CA PRO A 888 11.90 -35.01 15.30
C PRO A 888 10.75 -35.51 16.19
N GLU A 889 10.93 -35.49 17.50
CA GLU A 889 9.87 -35.79 18.47
C GLU A 889 9.01 -34.54 18.73
N GLY A 890 7.69 -34.74 18.85
CA GLY A 890 6.75 -33.70 19.22
C GLY A 890 6.85 -33.31 20.70
N GLY A 891 6.39 -32.10 21.03
CA GLY A 891 6.28 -31.64 22.43
C GLY A 891 7.62 -31.38 23.14
N LYS A 892 8.74 -31.31 22.41
CA LYS A 892 10.07 -31.03 22.98
C LYS A 892 10.40 -29.53 23.06
N ASN A 893 9.44 -28.66 22.77
CA ASN A 893 9.60 -27.20 22.80
C ASN A 893 10.75 -26.69 21.90
N LEU A 894 10.97 -27.34 20.75
CA LEU A 894 12.00 -26.98 19.77
C LEU A 894 11.39 -26.75 18.39
N ALA A 895 11.80 -25.68 17.72
CA ALA A 895 11.37 -25.37 16.36
C ALA A 895 11.95 -26.39 15.36
N PRO A 896 11.33 -26.59 14.18
CA PRO A 896 11.84 -27.51 13.16
C PRO A 896 13.33 -27.32 12.86
N ARG A 897 13.76 -26.06 12.71
CA ARG A 897 15.17 -25.71 12.47
C ARG A 897 16.10 -25.99 13.66
N GLN A 898 15.59 -25.97 14.89
CA GLN A 898 16.38 -26.30 16.09
C GLN A 898 16.59 -27.81 16.19
N HIS A 899 15.57 -28.62 15.84
CA HIS A 899 15.73 -30.06 15.67
C HIS A 899 16.77 -30.37 14.58
N ALA A 900 16.67 -29.73 13.41
CA ALA A 900 17.61 -29.93 12.30
C ALA A 900 19.08 -29.63 12.65
N ARG A 901 19.35 -28.82 13.68
CA ARG A 901 20.71 -28.55 14.19
C ARG A 901 21.20 -29.63 15.17
N LYS A 902 20.32 -30.43 15.75
CA LYS A 902 20.62 -31.46 16.76
C LYS A 902 20.68 -32.88 16.17
N MET A 903 20.02 -33.10 15.04
CA MET A 903 19.99 -34.39 14.36
C MET A 903 20.36 -34.20 12.89
N LYS A 904 21.09 -35.16 12.33
CA LYS A 904 21.43 -35.17 10.91
C LYS A 904 20.13 -35.21 10.11
N THR A 905 19.85 -34.18 9.33
CA THR A 905 18.65 -34.14 8.47
C THR A 905 18.77 -35.19 7.38
N GLY A 906 19.90 -35.22 6.68
CA GLY A 906 20.11 -36.11 5.53
C GLY A 906 19.58 -35.49 4.23
N LYS A 907 19.81 -36.19 3.11
CA LYS A 907 19.33 -35.78 1.79
C LYS A 907 18.03 -36.53 1.47
N GLU A 908 17.04 -35.81 0.97
CA GLU A 908 15.82 -36.37 0.37
C GLU A 908 16.09 -36.78 -1.09
N THR A 909 15.60 -37.94 -1.51
CA THR A 909 15.73 -38.46 -2.89
C THR A 909 14.37 -38.90 -3.43
N GLU A 910 14.25 -39.05 -4.75
CA GLU A 910 13.00 -39.46 -5.40
C GLU A 910 12.43 -40.76 -4.80
N GLU A 911 13.29 -41.77 -4.60
CA GLU A 911 12.89 -43.09 -4.11
C GLU A 911 12.30 -43.02 -2.70
N GLN A 912 12.93 -42.21 -1.85
CA GLN A 912 12.56 -42.11 -0.45
C GLN A 912 11.30 -41.27 -0.26
N ILE A 913 11.08 -40.28 -1.13
CA ILE A 913 9.83 -39.52 -1.19
C ILE A 913 8.70 -40.41 -1.72
N TYR A 914 8.94 -41.13 -2.80
CA TYR A 914 7.99 -42.09 -3.36
C TYR A 914 7.57 -43.11 -2.29
N ARG A 915 8.55 -43.67 -1.58
CA ARG A 915 8.33 -44.57 -0.44
C ARG A 915 7.47 -43.92 0.64
N ALA A 916 7.84 -42.73 1.13
CA ALA A 916 7.13 -42.04 2.20
C ALA A 916 5.65 -41.81 1.86
N VAL A 917 5.37 -41.30 0.67
CA VAL A 917 4.01 -41.01 0.22
C VAL A 917 3.22 -42.32 0.00
N ARG A 918 3.85 -43.32 -0.63
CA ARG A 918 3.19 -44.60 -0.94
C ARG A 918 2.83 -45.38 0.31
N GLU A 919 3.70 -45.44 1.32
CA GLU A 919 3.41 -46.11 2.60
C GLU A 919 2.11 -45.58 3.24
N TYR A 920 1.92 -44.26 3.27
CA TYR A 920 0.70 -43.67 3.82
C TYR A 920 -0.50 -43.78 2.88
N ARG A 921 -0.30 -43.72 1.56
CA ARG A 921 -1.36 -43.95 0.58
C ARG A 921 -1.92 -45.36 0.68
N GLU A 922 -1.06 -46.37 0.83
CA GLU A 922 -1.47 -47.77 0.96
C GLU A 922 -2.14 -48.05 2.31
N ALA A 923 -1.62 -47.46 3.40
CA ALA A 923 -2.21 -47.60 4.72
C ALA A 923 -3.57 -46.86 4.86
N TYR A 924 -3.72 -45.71 4.21
CA TYR A 924 -4.90 -44.84 4.33
C TYR A 924 -5.45 -44.44 2.95
N PRO A 925 -6.01 -45.40 2.17
CA PRO A 925 -6.37 -45.17 0.77
C PRO A 925 -7.44 -44.08 0.56
N ASN A 926 -8.30 -43.86 1.55
CA ASN A 926 -9.37 -42.85 1.48
C ASN A 926 -8.93 -41.45 1.92
N LYS A 927 -7.72 -41.28 2.48
CA LYS A 927 -7.21 -40.00 2.95
C LYS A 927 -6.31 -39.36 1.90
N VAL A 928 -6.23 -38.04 1.88
CA VAL A 928 -5.26 -37.32 1.06
C VAL A 928 -3.88 -37.46 1.67
N VAL A 929 -2.83 -37.62 0.85
CA VAL A 929 -1.43 -37.61 1.31
C VAL A 929 -0.71 -36.48 0.60
N LEU A 930 -0.19 -35.52 1.37
CA LEU A 930 0.68 -34.44 0.91
C LEU A 930 2.12 -34.71 1.32
N TYR A 931 3.04 -34.09 0.59
CA TYR A 931 4.46 -34.04 0.92
C TYR A 931 4.91 -32.59 0.82
N SER A 932 5.17 -31.95 1.97
CA SER A 932 5.35 -30.48 2.07
C SER A 932 6.66 -30.09 2.76
N THR A 933 7.69 -30.95 2.69
CA THR A 933 9.03 -30.59 3.17
C THR A 933 9.61 -29.42 2.37
N MET A 934 10.70 -28.81 2.86
CA MET A 934 11.41 -27.77 2.10
C MET A 934 11.92 -28.23 0.73
N ALA A 935 12.14 -29.54 0.54
CA ALA A 935 12.57 -30.09 -0.73
C ALA A 935 11.42 -30.43 -1.69
N ALA A 936 10.18 -30.51 -1.19
CA ALA A 936 9.00 -30.95 -1.92
C ALA A 936 8.81 -30.28 -3.29
N PRO A 937 9.06 -28.96 -3.48
CA PRO A 937 8.88 -28.33 -4.79
C PRO A 937 9.71 -28.96 -5.93
N ARG A 938 10.78 -29.71 -5.62
CA ARG A 938 11.65 -30.35 -6.61
C ARG A 938 11.19 -31.76 -7.01
N PHE A 939 10.23 -32.35 -6.31
CA PHE A 939 9.94 -33.78 -6.38
C PHE A 939 8.45 -34.06 -6.65
N GLY A 940 7.80 -33.23 -7.47
CA GLY A 940 6.39 -33.38 -7.80
C GLY A 940 6.04 -34.71 -8.48
N TRP A 941 6.88 -35.19 -9.41
CA TRP A 941 6.66 -36.48 -10.07
C TRP A 941 6.73 -37.66 -9.10
N PRO A 942 7.76 -37.82 -8.25
CA PRO A 942 7.75 -38.84 -7.20
C PRO A 942 6.50 -38.82 -6.31
N VAL A 943 6.04 -37.62 -5.90
CA VAL A 943 4.82 -37.46 -5.09
C VAL A 943 3.59 -37.93 -5.86
N LEU A 944 3.42 -37.51 -7.12
CA LEU A 944 2.31 -37.92 -7.97
C LEU A 944 2.30 -39.45 -8.16
N MET A 945 3.44 -40.02 -8.55
CA MET A 945 3.57 -41.44 -8.88
C MET A 945 3.38 -42.36 -7.66
N ALA A 946 3.60 -41.86 -6.45
CA ALA A 946 3.28 -42.54 -5.20
C ALA A 946 1.80 -42.40 -4.78
N GLY A 947 1.00 -41.67 -5.56
CA GLY A 947 -0.42 -41.41 -5.28
C GLY A 947 -0.67 -40.23 -4.34
N GLY A 948 0.29 -39.33 -4.15
CA GLY A 948 0.12 -38.10 -3.39
C GLY A 948 -0.77 -37.07 -4.10
N SER A 949 -1.20 -36.03 -3.37
CA SER A 949 -1.95 -34.88 -3.91
C SER A 949 -1.13 -33.59 -3.84
N LEU A 950 -1.59 -32.58 -4.60
CA LEU A 950 -0.87 -31.31 -4.81
C LEU A 950 0.60 -31.49 -5.23
N PRO A 951 0.93 -32.44 -6.13
CA PRO A 951 2.29 -32.58 -6.60
C PRO A 951 2.70 -31.34 -7.39
N ASN A 952 3.93 -30.88 -7.18
CA ASN A 952 4.48 -29.76 -7.93
C ASN A 952 4.98 -30.20 -9.31
N ILE A 953 4.08 -30.34 -10.27
CA ILE A 953 4.38 -30.67 -11.67
C ILE A 953 4.03 -29.51 -12.61
N PRO A 954 4.70 -29.38 -13.77
CA PRO A 954 4.31 -28.39 -14.77
C PRO A 954 2.89 -28.62 -15.28
N PHE A 955 2.28 -27.57 -15.83
CA PHE A 955 0.95 -27.68 -16.43
C PHE A 955 0.98 -28.53 -17.70
N ILE A 956 0.15 -29.56 -17.75
CA ILE A 956 0.05 -30.50 -18.87
C ILE A 956 -1.20 -30.19 -19.69
N ASN A 957 -1.03 -29.63 -20.88
CA ASN A 957 -2.14 -29.30 -21.77
C ASN A 957 -2.56 -30.50 -22.64
N VAL A 958 -2.98 -31.59 -22.00
CA VAL A 958 -3.53 -32.78 -22.68
C VAL A 958 -4.93 -33.07 -22.14
N ASP A 959 -5.91 -33.15 -23.04
CA ASP A 959 -7.30 -33.40 -22.68
C ASP A 959 -7.44 -34.67 -21.83
N GLY A 960 -8.25 -34.59 -20.77
CA GLY A 960 -8.52 -35.72 -19.89
C GLY A 960 -7.38 -36.11 -18.94
N PHE A 961 -6.16 -35.54 -19.07
CA PHE A 961 -5.01 -35.90 -18.25
C PHE A 961 -5.32 -35.84 -16.75
N TYR A 962 -5.76 -34.67 -16.27
CA TYR A 962 -6.09 -34.48 -14.86
C TYR A 962 -7.35 -35.23 -14.42
N GLN A 963 -8.30 -35.52 -15.32
CA GLN A 963 -9.47 -36.34 -14.99
C GLN A 963 -9.09 -37.80 -14.76
N HIS A 964 -8.24 -38.37 -15.62
CA HIS A 964 -7.81 -39.76 -15.47
C HIS A 964 -6.92 -39.94 -14.24
N LEU A 965 -6.08 -38.96 -13.91
CA LEU A 965 -5.27 -38.99 -12.68
C LEU A 965 -6.10 -39.24 -11.41
N THR A 966 -7.36 -38.81 -11.37
CA THR A 966 -8.28 -39.06 -10.25
C THR A 966 -8.51 -40.56 -9.99
N ASN A 967 -8.56 -41.38 -11.04
CA ASN A 967 -8.90 -42.80 -10.95
C ASN A 967 -7.69 -43.74 -11.00
N MET A 968 -6.53 -43.26 -11.45
CA MET A 968 -5.34 -44.10 -11.55
C MET A 968 -4.81 -44.51 -10.17
N ASN A 969 -4.38 -45.76 -10.04
CA ASN A 969 -3.78 -46.31 -8.83
C ASN A 969 -2.29 -46.62 -9.04
N VAL A 970 -1.53 -46.64 -7.95
CA VAL A 970 -0.13 -47.04 -7.98
C VAL A 970 -0.04 -48.52 -8.39
N ASN A 971 0.82 -48.83 -9.35
CA ASN A 971 1.06 -50.20 -9.74
C ASN A 971 1.76 -50.98 -8.61
N LYS A 972 1.11 -52.02 -8.09
CA LYS A 972 1.55 -52.77 -6.91
C LYS A 972 2.75 -53.68 -7.16
N THR A 973 3.08 -53.99 -8.42
CA THR A 973 4.21 -54.87 -8.76
C THR A 973 5.55 -54.13 -8.80
N GLN A 974 5.51 -52.80 -8.84
CA GLN A 974 6.68 -51.94 -8.82
C GLN A 974 7.05 -51.54 -7.39
N ASP A 975 8.32 -51.22 -7.18
CA ASP A 975 8.88 -50.75 -5.92
C ASP A 975 9.66 -49.42 -6.11
N LEU A 976 10.26 -48.92 -5.02
CA LEU A 976 11.04 -47.67 -5.05
C LEU A 976 12.30 -47.74 -5.92
N ASN A 977 12.79 -48.93 -6.29
CA ASN A 977 13.98 -49.13 -7.11
C ASN A 977 13.65 -49.37 -8.59
N SER A 978 12.36 -49.43 -8.93
CA SER A 978 11.92 -49.64 -10.30
C SER A 978 12.33 -48.48 -11.20
N ASP A 979 12.86 -48.80 -12.39
CA ASP A 979 13.31 -47.81 -13.40
C ASP A 979 12.15 -46.99 -13.98
N VAL A 980 10.94 -47.53 -13.89
CA VAL A 980 9.69 -46.89 -14.30
C VAL A 980 8.69 -47.02 -13.17
N TRP A 981 8.05 -45.92 -12.81
CA TRP A 981 6.85 -45.93 -11.97
C TRP A 981 5.61 -45.75 -12.84
N THR A 982 4.52 -46.42 -12.45
CA THR A 982 3.26 -46.44 -13.20
C THR A 982 2.09 -46.10 -12.28
N LEU A 983 1.27 -45.15 -12.73
CA LEU A 983 -0.10 -44.98 -12.28
C LEU A 983 -1.04 -45.55 -13.36
N GLU A 984 -2.03 -46.36 -12.96
CA GLU A 984 -2.91 -47.05 -13.90
C GLU A 984 -4.39 -47.04 -13.48
N ASP A 985 -5.24 -46.71 -14.44
CA ASP A 985 -6.67 -47.04 -14.46
C ASP A 985 -6.84 -48.07 -15.59
N ALA A 986 -6.70 -49.34 -15.22
CA ALA A 986 -6.44 -50.42 -16.17
C ALA A 986 -7.52 -50.49 -17.28
N GLY A 987 -7.06 -50.47 -18.53
CA GLY A 987 -7.93 -50.45 -19.71
C GLY A 987 -8.46 -49.08 -20.11
N THR A 988 -8.25 -48.05 -19.29
CA THR A 988 -8.73 -46.68 -19.52
C THR A 988 -7.55 -45.73 -19.77
N ALA A 989 -6.62 -45.62 -18.82
CA ALA A 989 -5.49 -44.72 -18.92
C ALA A 989 -4.30 -45.17 -18.05
N TYR A 990 -3.09 -44.81 -18.48
CA TYR A 990 -1.84 -45.14 -17.81
C TYR A 990 -0.91 -43.91 -17.83
N LEU A 991 -0.14 -43.73 -16.78
CA LEU A 991 0.91 -42.73 -16.69
C LEU A 991 2.20 -43.41 -16.25
N HIS A 992 3.26 -43.26 -17.01
CA HIS A 992 4.57 -43.82 -16.70
C HIS A 992 5.58 -42.68 -16.50
N TYR A 993 6.35 -42.72 -15.41
CA TYR A 993 7.48 -41.85 -15.17
C TYR A 993 8.77 -42.65 -15.32
N LEU A 994 9.57 -42.33 -16.34
CA LEU A 994 10.81 -43.04 -16.68
C LEU A 994 11.96 -42.38 -15.91
N ARG A 995 12.45 -43.05 -14.88
CA ARG A 995 13.52 -42.55 -14.00
C ARG A 995 14.90 -42.84 -14.58
N HIS A 996 15.11 -44.08 -15.00
CA HIS A 996 16.42 -44.58 -15.44
C HIS A 996 16.36 -45.40 -16.74
N GLY A 997 15.32 -45.22 -17.56
CA GLY A 997 15.13 -45.98 -18.80
C GLY A 997 14.60 -45.15 -19.97
N GLU A 998 14.64 -45.73 -21.18
CA GLU A 998 14.12 -45.12 -22.42
C GLU A 998 12.91 -45.89 -23.00
N THR A 999 12.46 -46.94 -22.32
CA THR A 999 11.44 -47.85 -22.83
C THR A 999 10.37 -48.15 -21.77
N VAL A 1000 9.12 -48.24 -22.21
CA VAL A 1000 7.97 -48.65 -21.39
C VAL A 1000 7.29 -49.83 -22.07
N GLU A 1001 7.17 -50.95 -21.34
CA GLU A 1001 6.31 -52.05 -21.75
C GLU A 1001 4.89 -51.80 -21.21
N ILE A 1002 3.88 -51.93 -22.08
CA ILE A 1002 2.47 -51.87 -21.71
C ILE A 1002 1.72 -53.08 -22.27
N ASP A 1003 1.04 -53.80 -21.38
CA ASP A 1003 0.18 -54.93 -21.74
C ASP A 1003 -1.28 -54.50 -21.86
N LEU A 1004 -1.77 -54.45 -23.11
CA LEU A 1004 -3.18 -54.16 -23.42
C LEU A 1004 -3.93 -55.39 -23.94
N THR A 1005 -3.40 -56.61 -23.74
CA THR A 1005 -3.98 -57.85 -24.30
C THR A 1005 -5.43 -58.10 -23.85
N ASP A 1006 -5.78 -57.68 -22.64
CA ASP A 1006 -7.14 -57.83 -22.11
C ASP A 1006 -8.10 -56.73 -22.58
N TYR A 1007 -7.59 -55.60 -23.08
CA TYR A 1007 -8.40 -54.41 -23.35
C TYR A 1007 -8.54 -54.14 -24.86
N SER A 1008 -9.76 -53.96 -25.34
CA SER A 1008 -10.03 -53.60 -26.74
C SER A 1008 -10.09 -52.07 -26.93
N GLY A 1009 -9.83 -51.60 -28.15
CA GLY A 1009 -9.92 -50.19 -28.52
C GLY A 1009 -8.63 -49.64 -29.11
N LYS A 1010 -8.59 -48.33 -29.33
CA LYS A 1010 -7.41 -47.58 -29.77
C LYS A 1010 -6.95 -46.72 -28.60
N PHE A 1011 -5.64 -46.63 -28.38
CA PHE A 1011 -5.06 -45.83 -27.31
C PHE A 1011 -4.15 -44.77 -27.91
N GLU A 1012 -4.27 -43.54 -27.41
CA GLU A 1012 -3.40 -42.41 -27.72
C GLU A 1012 -2.25 -42.39 -26.71
N VAL A 1013 -1.02 -42.25 -27.18
CA VAL A 1013 0.21 -42.21 -26.39
C VAL A 1013 0.80 -40.82 -26.54
N TYR A 1014 1.00 -40.12 -25.43
CA TYR A 1014 1.60 -38.80 -25.33
C TYR A 1014 2.93 -38.91 -24.60
N TRP A 1015 4.02 -38.56 -25.28
CA TRP A 1015 5.32 -38.36 -24.64
C TRP A 1015 5.42 -36.92 -24.17
N ILE A 1016 5.70 -36.72 -22.89
CA ILE A 1016 5.66 -35.43 -22.21
C ILE A 1016 7.01 -35.18 -21.55
N ASP A 1017 7.53 -33.96 -21.70
CA ASP A 1017 8.68 -33.47 -20.97
C ASP A 1017 8.31 -33.22 -19.51
N SER A 1018 9.00 -33.88 -18.57
CA SER A 1018 8.70 -33.79 -17.14
C SER A 1018 9.02 -32.42 -16.53
N GLY A 1019 9.95 -31.66 -17.11
CA GLY A 1019 10.42 -30.37 -16.61
C GLY A 1019 9.55 -29.20 -17.02
N ASN A 1020 8.98 -29.21 -18.24
CA ASN A 1020 8.16 -28.11 -18.75
C ASN A 1020 6.70 -28.49 -19.11
N GLY A 1021 6.36 -29.78 -19.15
CA GLY A 1021 5.02 -30.27 -19.43
C GLY A 1021 4.62 -30.30 -20.91
N GLU A 1022 5.53 -29.99 -21.83
CA GLU A 1022 5.25 -29.98 -23.27
C GLU A 1022 5.15 -31.39 -23.84
N VAL A 1023 4.18 -31.58 -24.75
CA VAL A 1023 4.04 -32.83 -25.50
C VAL A 1023 5.13 -32.89 -26.57
N ILE A 1024 6.04 -33.85 -26.43
CA ILE A 1024 7.15 -34.10 -27.35
C ILE A 1024 6.66 -34.85 -28.60
N SER A 1025 5.81 -35.85 -28.42
CA SER A 1025 5.25 -36.62 -29.53
C SER A 1025 3.92 -37.27 -29.16
N THR A 1026 3.13 -37.59 -30.17
CA THR A 1026 1.87 -38.32 -30.02
C THR A 1026 1.80 -39.46 -31.02
N THR A 1027 1.47 -40.67 -30.54
CA THR A 1027 1.25 -41.83 -31.40
C THR A 1027 -0.01 -42.57 -30.97
N ASN A 1028 -0.40 -43.59 -31.74
CA ASN A 1028 -1.53 -44.45 -31.42
C ASN A 1028 -1.11 -45.91 -31.40
N ILE A 1029 -1.62 -46.64 -30.42
CA ILE A 1029 -1.45 -48.09 -30.29
C ILE A 1029 -2.81 -48.78 -30.24
N LYS A 1030 -2.84 -50.07 -30.57
CA LYS A 1030 -4.06 -50.90 -30.54
C LYS A 1030 -4.16 -51.65 -29.23
N GLY A 1031 -5.35 -51.81 -28.69
CA GLY A 1031 -5.62 -52.81 -27.66
C GLY A 1031 -5.48 -54.23 -28.19
N LYS A 1032 -5.67 -55.23 -27.33
CA LYS A 1032 -5.48 -56.66 -27.63
C LYS A 1032 -4.06 -57.05 -28.05
N SER A 1033 -3.06 -56.27 -27.65
CA SER A 1033 -1.64 -56.54 -27.90
C SER A 1033 -0.74 -55.92 -26.83
N ARG A 1034 0.47 -56.46 -26.67
CA ARG A 1034 1.56 -55.84 -25.90
C ARG A 1034 2.33 -54.85 -26.77
N HIS A 1035 2.75 -53.74 -26.19
CA HIS A 1035 3.59 -52.74 -26.86
C HIS A 1035 4.83 -52.44 -26.02
N ASN A 1036 5.97 -52.30 -26.69
CA ASN A 1036 7.18 -51.76 -26.11
C ASN A 1036 7.44 -50.39 -26.75
N LEU A 1037 7.22 -49.33 -25.97
CA LEU A 1037 7.27 -47.94 -26.42
C LEU A 1037 8.65 -47.36 -26.11
N LYS A 1038 9.35 -46.87 -27.14
CA LYS A 1038 10.66 -46.22 -26.97
C LYS A 1038 10.53 -44.70 -26.99
N ALA A 1039 11.30 -44.04 -26.12
CA ALA A 1039 11.38 -42.59 -26.03
C ALA A 1039 11.79 -41.96 -27.37
N PRO A 1040 11.09 -40.89 -27.83
CA PRO A 1040 11.37 -40.24 -29.11
C PRO A 1040 12.68 -39.44 -29.10
N GLN A 1041 13.24 -39.12 -27.93
CA GLN A 1041 14.51 -38.42 -27.76
C GLN A 1041 15.40 -39.21 -26.79
N PRO A 1042 16.30 -40.08 -27.30
CA PRO A 1042 17.25 -40.80 -26.45
C PRO A 1042 18.21 -39.83 -25.76
N ASN A 1043 18.57 -40.09 -24.50
CA ASN A 1043 19.38 -39.27 -23.59
C ASN A 1043 18.75 -38.01 -22.97
N LYS A 1044 17.44 -37.76 -23.14
CA LYS A 1044 16.77 -36.72 -22.36
C LYS A 1044 16.44 -37.25 -20.96
N ALA A 1045 16.98 -36.62 -19.91
CA ALA A 1045 16.70 -37.02 -18.54
C ALA A 1045 15.20 -36.85 -18.23
N GLU A 1046 14.61 -37.89 -17.62
CA GLU A 1046 13.27 -37.90 -17.00
C GLU A 1046 12.11 -37.56 -17.97
N LEU A 1047 11.50 -38.59 -18.56
CA LEU A 1047 10.34 -38.47 -19.45
C LEU A 1047 9.07 -39.04 -18.81
N VAL A 1048 7.93 -38.49 -19.22
CA VAL A 1048 6.61 -38.98 -18.80
C VAL A 1048 5.85 -39.49 -20.03
N VAL A 1049 5.23 -40.66 -19.92
CA VAL A 1049 4.37 -41.23 -20.96
C VAL A 1049 2.96 -41.34 -20.43
N TYR A 1050 2.04 -40.61 -21.05
CA TYR A 1050 0.62 -40.70 -20.75
C TYR A 1050 -0.11 -41.42 -21.87
N ILE A 1051 -0.84 -42.48 -21.53
CA ILE A 1051 -1.56 -43.34 -22.47
C ILE A 1051 -3.02 -43.29 -22.08
N ARG A 1052 -3.91 -42.99 -23.03
CA ARG A 1052 -5.37 -42.99 -22.79
C ARG A 1052 -6.11 -43.74 -23.88
N LYS A 1053 -7.19 -44.42 -23.52
CA LYS A 1053 -8.14 -44.98 -24.46
C LYS A 1053 -8.86 -43.84 -25.20
N LYS A 1054 -8.96 -43.98 -26.52
CA LYS A 1054 -9.63 -43.02 -27.40
C LYS A 1054 -11.14 -43.17 -27.36
#